data_AF-A0A1Y1I2Y1-F1
#
_entry.id   AF-A0A1Y1I2Y1-F1
#
_cell.length_a   1.000
_cell.length_b   1.000
_cell.length_c   1.000
_cell.angle_alpha   90.00
_cell.angle_beta   90.00
_cell.angle_gamma   90.00
#
_symmetry.space_group_name_H-M   'P 1'
#
loop_
_entity.id
_entity.type
_entity.pdbx_description
1 polymer ?
#
loop_
_entity_poly.entity_id
_entity_poly.type
_entity_poly.pdbx_seq_one_letter_code
_entity_poly.pdbx_strand_id
1 'polypeptide(L)'
;MQATGINPLLVLVKKEFPRDTKLYHSYYRRYQEVRELMEKARPPPQVMTEAESRNWKTLSQIDDKRVQLQRRVNRSILPKGPGQLTTADKVILIRYLVLCLYSQSPSLRNDYSNLPVIRFEDMHTPSAKTLTSGNGNYLLEYAKGQFRMVLKDFKTAKTYGEQAIDLPTRTCNVIAETLEVFPRKYLLSRMRTPDEPMSRNYLTKFCCSIFDDANVGVEQAVAAPTASASESTKASGPPSIKDVIMDLAGRGLYAIPVRMFWDSNKGKKDADFPYKWSNMVDRNTWNDKIDAALSEVSNANGVAILTGASRLLVVDVDNSSTPKKRAGIELWDRLIATHGEPSTLKAKSGSGGLHFYFRINSLGLNRTRNFAGLKSGGTLYGIDSRATGGIIFAHPAAYVDEKLGELSLKAALQDATSQRVHHSDDMRTITQYTEGSEEVQRLLLKFMAEHAAPQAYFNLGRLFGYFYQIEGRMLTTRDTSEKKKDALYFYVWNGASWIQDAANMVASVFTLQMGVLLAWYEGKREKCLEELRSQHPDLQGLGEGEGPQSRSKQQAELIKAAQQGCLNERDRRLPSFGRINVQDIGDVRKCLPAVVNELFVEDLMDLFDQDDHVANAPNGLIDLRTGNLSGHHPQDLCSNTTSTYIRGASGALTARFRSFLMDVLPPGNIDWLQLFLGYCLTGETSEELFVIMNGEGANGKSRLAAAIRRAFGSYSTAGNKAIFIKPTFKANASSASTHLMHIKSKRFVTNEESEKDDHLNGAFLKEAASGNPIEARELFCKPQEYIPRYKLCLFTNYRPHFPSDDAALLRRIVLIMFDFIYKAPDELDVNNKRHKPMDLTLKSYFESAEGAADVLDFCVEGATMYYARKEQSPESKILSPIPHAFRAAAQEYAAENDHLQCFIDESCVKGDSFGVTKVDFVNKFLEFLYAGGHDTSVAGDGLARAMNVKGYTSTSKDGKKNRMIRMLDSRERKTGFFGIRLKTPEEMEAEFNASED
;
A
#
# COMPACT_ATOMS: atom_id res chain seq x y z
N MET A 1 -8.35 29.98 22.16
CA MET A 1 -7.55 30.68 23.19
C MET A 1 -7.56 29.82 24.45
N GLN A 2 -6.50 29.09 24.85
CA GLN A 2 -5.16 28.92 24.25
C GLN A 2 -5.21 28.56 22.74
N ALA A 3 -4.22 28.83 21.89
CA ALA A 3 -2.77 29.01 22.08
C ALA A 3 -2.24 30.32 22.73
N THR A 4 -3.09 31.25 23.19
CA THR A 4 -2.70 32.57 23.71
C THR A 4 -2.41 32.69 25.22
N GLY A 5 -2.40 31.60 26.00
CA GLY A 5 -1.74 31.55 27.33
C GLY A 5 -2.32 32.42 28.47
N ILE A 6 -3.60 32.77 28.50
CA ILE A 6 -4.22 33.54 29.61
C ILE A 6 -4.95 32.60 30.59
N ASN A 7 -4.64 32.71 31.88
CA ASN A 7 -5.33 31.96 32.95
C ASN A 7 -6.74 32.55 33.24
N PRO A 8 -7.82 31.75 33.19
CA PRO A 8 -9.18 32.22 33.47
C PRO A 8 -9.38 32.89 34.84
N LEU A 9 -8.65 32.45 35.88
CA LEU A 9 -8.74 33.06 37.21
C LEU A 9 -8.16 34.48 37.25
N LEU A 10 -7.16 34.79 36.42
CA LEU A 10 -6.65 36.16 36.26
C LEU A 10 -7.67 37.08 35.57
N VAL A 11 -8.47 36.53 34.65
CA VAL A 11 -9.58 37.27 34.02
C VAL A 11 -10.71 37.49 35.03
N LEU A 12 -11.06 36.47 35.82
CA LEU A 12 -12.09 36.56 36.87
C LEU A 12 -11.71 37.55 37.98
N VAL A 13 -10.50 37.48 38.55
CA VAL A 13 -10.05 38.44 39.59
C VAL A 13 -10.09 39.88 39.09
N LYS A 14 -9.71 40.13 37.83
CA LYS A 14 -9.79 41.47 37.22
C LYS A 14 -11.23 41.91 36.88
N LYS A 15 -12.18 40.98 36.78
CA LYS A 15 -13.58 41.24 36.45
C LYS A 15 -14.45 41.45 37.70
N GLU A 16 -14.21 40.68 38.76
CA GLU A 16 -14.90 40.80 40.06
C GLU A 16 -14.31 41.92 40.93
N PHE A 17 -12.98 42.09 40.93
CA PHE A 17 -12.28 43.11 41.74
C PHE A 17 -11.54 44.14 40.86
N PRO A 18 -12.21 44.82 39.90
CA PRO A 18 -11.57 45.66 38.89
C PRO A 18 -10.82 46.88 39.44
N ARG A 19 -11.02 47.24 40.71
CA ARG A 19 -10.33 48.34 41.40
C ARG A 19 -9.21 47.91 42.34
N ASP A 20 -9.09 46.62 42.72
CA ASP A 20 -7.97 46.16 43.55
C ASP A 20 -6.77 45.78 42.68
N THR A 21 -6.00 46.81 42.33
CA THR A 21 -4.80 46.66 41.51
C THR A 21 -3.68 45.90 42.24
N LYS A 22 -3.68 45.83 43.58
CA LYS A 22 -2.65 45.11 44.36
C LYS A 22 -2.92 43.61 44.35
N LEU A 23 -4.17 43.19 44.56
CA LEU A 23 -4.58 41.79 44.52
C LEU A 23 -4.28 41.18 43.14
N TYR A 24 -4.62 41.88 42.06
CA TYR A 24 -4.33 41.44 40.69
C TYR A 24 -2.83 41.24 40.44
N HIS A 25 -1.98 42.20 40.81
CA HIS A 25 -0.53 42.08 40.59
C HIS A 25 0.14 41.00 41.47
N SER A 26 -0.33 40.82 42.71
CA SER A 26 0.16 39.75 43.59
C SER A 26 -0.15 38.37 43.02
N TYR A 27 -1.40 38.16 42.56
CA TYR A 27 -1.81 36.92 41.90
C TYR A 27 -1.07 36.70 40.57
N TYR A 28 -0.88 37.76 39.77
CA TYR A 28 -0.14 37.69 38.50
C TYR A 28 1.33 37.30 38.70
N ARG A 29 2.00 37.87 39.71
CA ARG A 29 3.38 37.49 40.06
C ARG A 29 3.48 36.02 40.48
N ARG A 30 2.57 35.55 41.34
CA ARG A 30 2.56 34.15 41.78
C ARG A 30 2.24 33.16 40.64
N TYR A 31 1.43 33.58 39.67
CA TYR A 31 1.18 32.82 38.45
C TYR A 31 2.43 32.70 37.55
N GLN A 32 3.22 33.76 37.40
CA GLN A 32 4.51 33.71 36.70
C GLN A 32 5.48 32.72 37.36
N GLU A 33 5.69 32.84 38.68
CA GLU A 33 6.57 31.95 39.48
C GLU A 33 6.18 30.46 39.33
N VAL A 34 4.89 30.14 39.39
CA VAL A 34 4.38 28.77 39.26
C VAL A 34 4.52 28.24 37.82
N ARG A 35 4.39 29.10 36.81
CA ARG A 35 4.57 28.72 35.40
C ARG A 35 6.02 28.33 35.10
N GLU A 36 7.00 29.10 35.58
CA GLU A 36 8.43 28.77 35.42
C GLU A 36 8.82 27.44 36.10
N LEU A 37 8.12 27.03 37.15
CA LEU A 37 8.31 25.73 37.80
C LEU A 37 7.73 24.57 36.97
N MET A 38 6.60 24.77 36.28
CA MET A 38 6.02 23.73 35.40
C MET A 38 6.83 23.54 34.11
N GLU A 39 7.28 24.62 33.46
CA GLU A 39 8.04 24.53 32.20
C GLU A 39 9.40 23.80 32.36
N LYS A 40 9.90 23.68 33.60
CA LYS A 40 11.12 22.92 33.94
C LYS A 40 10.89 21.43 34.25
N ALA A 41 9.65 20.93 34.24
CA ALA A 41 9.28 19.64 34.85
C ALA A 41 8.76 18.55 33.88
N ARG A 42 9.18 18.54 32.61
CA ARG A 42 8.72 17.59 31.57
C ARG A 42 8.88 16.10 31.98
N PRO A 43 7.79 15.29 32.00
CA PRO A 43 7.87 13.84 32.23
C PRO A 43 8.02 13.03 30.91
N PRO A 44 8.59 11.81 30.96
CA PRO A 44 8.74 10.91 29.80
C PRO A 44 7.46 10.09 29.49
N PRO A 45 7.37 9.44 28.31
CA PRO A 45 6.32 8.45 28.04
C PRO A 45 6.41 7.24 29.00
N GLN A 46 5.24 6.70 29.39
CA GLN A 46 5.16 5.62 30.37
C GLN A 46 5.33 4.23 29.74
N VAL A 47 5.98 3.32 30.48
CA VAL A 47 6.03 1.87 30.20
C VAL A 47 4.86 1.18 30.92
N MET A 48 4.25 0.19 30.28
CA MET A 48 3.08 -0.54 30.81
C MET A 48 3.48 -1.57 31.88
N THR A 49 2.69 -1.73 32.93
CA THR A 49 3.00 -2.63 34.05
C THR A 49 2.56 -4.09 33.81
N GLU A 50 3.14 -5.04 34.53
CA GLU A 50 2.75 -6.47 34.47
C GLU A 50 1.28 -6.73 34.88
N ALA A 51 0.69 -5.84 35.68
CA ALA A 51 -0.71 -5.92 36.08
C ALA A 51 -1.64 -5.46 34.94
N GLU A 52 -1.23 -4.47 34.16
CA GLU A 52 -1.94 -4.02 32.96
C GLU A 52 -1.76 -5.03 31.81
N SER A 53 -0.54 -5.57 31.63
CA SER A 53 -0.23 -6.62 30.65
C SER A 53 -1.14 -7.84 30.79
N ARG A 54 -1.43 -8.30 32.01
CA ARG A 54 -2.31 -9.46 32.27
C ARG A 54 -3.80 -9.19 31.99
N ASN A 55 -4.21 -7.92 31.93
CA ASN A 55 -5.60 -7.51 31.72
C ASN A 55 -5.86 -6.94 30.31
N TRP A 56 -4.82 -6.76 29.49
CA TRP A 56 -4.95 -6.24 28.13
C TRP A 56 -5.69 -7.23 27.22
N LYS A 57 -6.71 -6.76 26.50
CA LYS A 57 -7.44 -7.53 25.48
C LYS A 57 -7.25 -6.87 24.12
N THR A 58 -6.97 -7.66 23.10
CA THR A 58 -6.78 -7.15 21.73
C THR A 58 -8.12 -6.78 21.09
N LEU A 59 -8.07 -5.94 20.06
CA LEU A 59 -9.26 -5.57 19.29
C LEU A 59 -9.96 -6.78 18.65
N SER A 60 -9.20 -7.79 18.20
CA SER A 60 -9.78 -9.07 17.74
C SER A 60 -10.55 -9.73 18.87
N GLN A 61 -9.94 -9.92 20.05
CA GLN A 61 -10.61 -10.58 21.19
C GLN A 61 -11.89 -9.84 21.63
N ILE A 62 -11.90 -8.51 21.55
CA ILE A 62 -13.08 -7.66 21.78
C ILE A 62 -14.16 -7.93 20.72
N ASP A 63 -13.78 -8.02 19.44
CA ASP A 63 -14.71 -8.27 18.35
C ASP A 63 -15.23 -9.72 18.31
N ASP A 64 -14.37 -10.70 18.59
CA ASP A 64 -14.71 -12.12 18.74
C ASP A 64 -15.75 -12.31 19.86
N LYS A 65 -15.55 -11.66 21.03
CA LYS A 65 -16.53 -11.68 22.13
C LYS A 65 -17.80 -10.88 21.77
N ARG A 66 -17.71 -9.78 20.99
CA ARG A 66 -18.88 -9.08 20.44
C ARG A 66 -19.72 -10.01 19.57
N VAL A 67 -19.11 -10.69 18.60
CA VAL A 67 -19.80 -11.62 17.68
C VAL A 67 -20.34 -12.85 18.43
N GLN A 68 -19.63 -13.35 19.45
CA GLN A 68 -20.16 -14.40 20.34
C GLN A 68 -21.43 -13.94 21.06
N LEU A 69 -21.40 -12.76 21.69
CA LEU A 69 -22.57 -12.21 22.39
C LEU A 69 -23.69 -11.81 21.42
N GLN A 70 -23.38 -11.32 20.20
CA GLN A 70 -24.35 -11.04 19.15
C GLN A 70 -25.17 -12.28 18.79
N ARG A 71 -24.49 -13.43 18.59
CA ARG A 71 -25.14 -14.71 18.30
C ARG A 71 -26.03 -15.16 19.46
N ARG A 72 -25.64 -14.91 20.71
CA ARG A 72 -26.44 -15.21 21.92
C ARG A 72 -27.66 -14.29 22.01
N VAL A 73 -27.48 -12.97 21.88
CA VAL A 73 -28.56 -11.98 21.84
C VAL A 73 -29.60 -12.33 20.76
N ASN A 74 -29.15 -12.58 19.53
CA ASN A 74 -30.02 -12.89 18.40
C ASN A 74 -30.81 -14.20 18.57
N ARG A 75 -30.25 -15.21 19.26
CA ARG A 75 -30.89 -16.54 19.43
C ARG A 75 -31.72 -16.69 20.71
N SER A 76 -31.36 -16.03 21.81
CA SER A 76 -31.98 -16.30 23.12
C SER A 76 -32.52 -15.07 23.85
N ILE A 77 -32.39 -13.86 23.28
CA ILE A 77 -32.85 -12.60 23.88
C ILE A 77 -33.84 -11.89 22.96
N LEU A 78 -33.51 -11.65 21.70
CA LEU A 78 -34.42 -11.02 20.73
C LEU A 78 -35.75 -11.77 20.47
N PRO A 79 -35.87 -13.11 20.67
CA PRO A 79 -37.16 -13.79 20.59
C PRO A 79 -38.08 -13.63 21.82
N LYS A 80 -37.62 -13.00 22.91
CA LYS A 80 -38.40 -12.80 24.15
C LYS A 80 -39.08 -11.43 24.14
N GLY A 81 -40.32 -11.36 24.65
CA GLY A 81 -40.96 -10.07 24.95
C GLY A 81 -40.28 -9.35 26.13
N PRO A 82 -40.43 -8.02 26.27
CA PRO A 82 -39.69 -7.23 27.29
C PRO A 82 -39.97 -7.67 28.74
N GLY A 83 -41.21 -8.08 29.04
CA GLY A 83 -41.60 -8.65 30.33
C GLY A 83 -41.02 -10.03 30.63
N GLN A 84 -40.51 -10.73 29.60
CA GLN A 84 -39.86 -12.05 29.72
C GLN A 84 -38.32 -11.94 29.82
N LEU A 85 -37.75 -10.74 29.69
CA LEU A 85 -36.31 -10.51 29.79
C LEU A 85 -35.84 -10.59 31.25
N THR A 86 -35.11 -11.65 31.58
CA THR A 86 -34.50 -11.81 32.91
C THR A 86 -33.38 -10.79 33.14
N THR A 87 -32.97 -10.62 34.39
CA THR A 87 -31.79 -9.80 34.73
C THR A 87 -30.52 -10.29 34.03
N ALA A 88 -30.38 -11.60 33.81
CA ALA A 88 -29.26 -12.17 33.07
C ALA A 88 -29.30 -11.82 31.57
N ASP A 89 -30.48 -11.88 30.93
CA ASP A 89 -30.66 -11.44 29.55
C ASP A 89 -30.30 -9.96 29.39
N LYS A 90 -30.75 -9.11 30.32
CA LYS A 90 -30.46 -7.67 30.35
C LYS A 90 -28.96 -7.39 30.51
N VAL A 91 -28.25 -8.14 31.36
CA VAL A 91 -26.78 -8.04 31.48
C VAL A 91 -26.07 -8.48 30.19
N ILE A 92 -26.48 -9.57 29.55
CA ILE A 92 -25.88 -10.05 28.29
C ILE A 92 -26.09 -9.02 27.16
N LEU A 93 -27.28 -8.41 27.07
CA LEU A 93 -27.59 -7.37 26.09
C LEU A 93 -26.72 -6.12 26.30
N ILE A 94 -26.54 -5.67 27.54
CA ILE A 94 -25.68 -4.52 27.87
C ILE A 94 -24.21 -4.83 27.57
N ARG A 95 -23.72 -6.04 27.90
CA ARG A 95 -22.36 -6.48 27.55
C ARG A 95 -22.13 -6.47 26.02
N TYR A 96 -23.09 -6.95 25.24
CA TYR A 96 -23.04 -6.89 23.77
C TYR A 96 -22.97 -5.45 23.25
N LEU A 97 -23.87 -4.57 23.73
CA LEU A 97 -23.89 -3.16 23.34
C LEU A 97 -22.57 -2.43 23.67
N VAL A 98 -21.98 -2.68 24.84
CA VAL A 98 -20.68 -2.09 25.21
C VAL A 98 -19.56 -2.59 24.28
N LEU A 99 -19.50 -3.89 23.94
CA LEU A 99 -18.49 -4.39 22.99
C LEU A 99 -18.70 -3.85 21.57
N CYS A 100 -19.93 -3.55 21.14
CA CYS A 100 -20.18 -2.85 19.88
C CYS A 100 -19.48 -1.48 19.82
N LEU A 101 -19.52 -0.70 20.91
CA LEU A 101 -18.82 0.59 20.99
C LEU A 101 -17.30 0.41 20.82
N TYR A 102 -16.70 -0.49 21.62
CA TYR A 102 -15.26 -0.76 21.56
C TYR A 102 -14.79 -1.36 20.21
N SER A 103 -15.62 -2.16 19.54
CA SER A 103 -15.28 -2.75 18.23
C SER A 103 -15.25 -1.73 17.09
N GLN A 104 -16.06 -0.66 17.19
CA GLN A 104 -16.15 0.37 16.13
C GLN A 104 -15.30 1.61 16.43
N SER A 105 -14.96 1.89 17.69
CA SER A 105 -13.88 2.84 18.02
C SER A 105 -13.23 2.53 19.37
N PRO A 106 -11.95 2.11 19.42
CA PRO A 106 -11.22 1.93 20.66
C PRO A 106 -10.86 3.28 21.31
N SER A 107 -11.59 3.64 22.37
CA SER A 107 -11.37 4.89 23.11
C SER A 107 -10.11 4.88 23.98
N LEU A 108 -9.32 5.96 23.92
CA LEU A 108 -8.24 6.24 24.87
C LEU A 108 -8.79 6.81 26.21
N ARG A 109 -9.51 5.94 26.94
CA ARG A 109 -10.18 6.11 28.27
C ARG A 109 -11.68 6.50 28.22
N ASN A 110 -12.49 5.75 28.98
CA ASN A 110 -13.73 6.14 29.70
C ASN A 110 -14.94 6.82 28.99
N ASP A 111 -14.90 7.22 27.72
CA ASP A 111 -15.89 8.12 27.06
C ASP A 111 -17.38 7.68 27.04
N TYR A 112 -17.70 6.46 27.52
CA TYR A 112 -19.04 5.87 27.45
C TYR A 112 -19.75 5.72 28.82
N SER A 113 -19.10 6.04 29.94
CA SER A 113 -19.57 5.60 31.27
C SER A 113 -20.86 6.25 31.79
N ASN A 114 -21.37 7.32 31.17
CA ASN A 114 -22.65 7.97 31.51
C ASN A 114 -23.33 8.56 30.26
N LEU A 115 -23.61 7.74 29.24
CA LEU A 115 -24.30 8.19 28.02
C LEU A 115 -25.74 8.71 28.35
N PRO A 116 -26.06 10.01 28.23
CA PRO A 116 -27.39 10.57 28.49
C PRO A 116 -28.43 10.06 27.48
N VAL A 117 -29.70 10.05 27.86
CA VAL A 117 -30.83 9.76 26.97
C VAL A 117 -31.72 11.00 26.87
N ILE A 118 -32.01 11.40 25.64
CA ILE A 118 -32.96 12.47 25.30
C ILE A 118 -34.16 11.80 24.64
N ARG A 119 -35.33 11.82 25.29
CA ARG A 119 -36.59 11.31 24.70
C ARG A 119 -37.12 12.28 23.64
N PHE A 120 -37.93 11.77 22.72
CA PHE A 120 -38.50 12.55 21.61
C PHE A 120 -39.32 13.74 22.12
N GLU A 121 -40.09 13.50 23.18
CA GLU A 121 -40.97 14.48 23.82
C GLU A 121 -40.20 15.55 24.61
N ASP A 122 -38.97 15.25 25.06
CA ASP A 122 -38.07 16.18 25.78
C ASP A 122 -37.22 17.06 24.86
N MET A 123 -37.15 16.76 23.56
CA MET A 123 -36.14 17.31 22.63
C MET A 123 -36.15 18.86 22.54
N HIS A 124 -37.28 19.50 22.83
CA HIS A 124 -37.41 20.96 22.83
C HIS A 124 -37.12 21.65 24.17
N THR A 125 -36.92 20.89 25.25
CA THR A 125 -36.65 21.43 26.59
C THR A 125 -35.30 22.17 26.66
N PRO A 126 -35.13 23.16 27.57
CA PRO A 126 -33.83 23.77 27.81
C PRO A 126 -32.76 22.74 28.21
N SER A 127 -33.13 21.75 29.03
CA SER A 127 -32.24 20.66 29.45
C SER A 127 -31.70 19.83 28.29
N ALA A 128 -32.57 19.43 27.35
CA ALA A 128 -32.15 18.70 26.15
C ALA A 128 -31.26 19.58 25.26
N LYS A 129 -31.65 20.85 25.04
CA LYS A 129 -30.86 21.82 24.24
C LYS A 129 -29.47 22.09 24.82
N THR A 130 -29.31 22.13 26.14
CA THR A 130 -27.99 22.23 26.79
C THR A 130 -27.16 20.96 26.57
N LEU A 131 -27.78 19.77 26.61
CA LEU A 131 -27.11 18.49 26.34
C LEU A 131 -26.70 18.33 24.86
N THR A 132 -27.51 18.80 23.90
CA THR A 132 -27.18 18.75 22.47
C THR A 132 -26.22 19.87 22.01
N SER A 133 -25.93 20.86 22.86
CA SER A 133 -24.99 21.96 22.56
C SER A 133 -23.69 21.94 23.37
N GLY A 134 -23.66 21.32 24.55
CA GLY A 134 -22.42 21.04 25.29
C GLY A 134 -21.58 19.92 24.66
N ASN A 135 -20.44 19.58 25.29
CA ASN A 135 -19.60 18.43 24.91
C ASN A 135 -20.09 17.13 25.58
N GLY A 136 -19.72 15.98 25.00
CA GLY A 136 -20.09 14.66 25.50
C GLY A 136 -21.09 13.90 24.61
N ASN A 137 -20.96 12.57 24.61
CA ASN A 137 -21.76 11.63 23.82
C ASN A 137 -23.16 11.42 24.45
N TYR A 138 -24.22 11.21 23.66
CA TYR A 138 -25.59 10.90 24.12
C TYR A 138 -26.39 10.00 23.15
N LEU A 139 -27.58 9.55 23.60
CA LEU A 139 -28.58 8.83 22.80
C LEU A 139 -29.82 9.72 22.63
N LEU A 140 -30.27 9.91 21.39
CA LEU A 140 -31.41 10.72 21.02
C LEU A 140 -32.53 9.85 20.44
N GLU A 141 -33.72 9.90 21.03
CA GLU A 141 -34.94 9.39 20.39
C GLU A 141 -35.45 10.46 19.42
N TYR A 142 -35.08 10.34 18.13
CA TYR A 142 -35.32 11.40 17.13
C TYR A 142 -36.71 11.29 16.46
N ALA A 143 -37.37 10.15 16.63
CA ALA A 143 -38.79 9.93 16.39
C ALA A 143 -39.28 8.91 17.44
N LYS A 144 -40.55 8.94 17.83
CA LYS A 144 -41.07 8.09 18.91
C LYS A 144 -40.77 6.59 18.65
N GLY A 145 -40.00 5.97 19.54
CA GLY A 145 -39.53 4.59 19.39
C GLY A 145 -38.38 4.37 18.38
N GLN A 146 -37.72 5.40 17.86
CA GLN A 146 -36.52 5.30 17.01
C GLN A 146 -35.34 6.08 17.61
N PHE A 147 -34.18 5.44 17.73
CA PHE A 147 -33.03 5.97 18.47
C PHE A 147 -31.78 6.15 17.60
N ARG A 148 -31.10 7.26 17.82
CA ARG A 148 -29.86 7.70 17.16
C ARG A 148 -28.82 8.00 18.23
N MET A 149 -27.68 7.33 18.18
CA MET A 149 -26.56 7.60 19.09
C MET A 149 -25.70 8.72 18.51
N VAL A 150 -25.43 9.76 19.31
CA VAL A 150 -24.69 10.95 18.91
C VAL A 150 -23.41 11.05 19.74
N LEU A 151 -22.26 10.96 19.07
CA LEU A 151 -20.94 10.90 19.69
C LEU A 151 -20.19 12.21 19.39
N LYS A 152 -20.37 13.23 20.24
CA LYS A 152 -19.88 14.60 19.99
C LYS A 152 -18.36 14.71 19.86
N ASP A 153 -17.64 14.05 20.77
CA ASP A 153 -16.18 14.09 20.83
C ASP A 153 -15.54 12.87 20.12
N PHE A 154 -16.27 12.23 19.19
CA PHE A 154 -15.81 11.05 18.46
C PHE A 154 -14.50 11.31 17.73
N LYS A 155 -13.52 10.43 17.96
CA LYS A 155 -12.20 10.52 17.36
C LYS A 155 -11.67 9.15 16.96
N THR A 156 -11.22 9.05 15.71
CA THR A 156 -10.41 7.94 15.18
C THR A 156 -9.13 8.52 14.58
N ALA A 157 -8.30 7.69 13.95
CA ALA A 157 -7.15 8.15 13.16
C ALA A 157 -7.56 8.89 11.86
N LYS A 158 -8.83 8.86 11.44
CA LYS A 158 -9.34 9.44 10.18
C LYS A 158 -10.61 10.29 10.33
N THR A 159 -11.08 10.55 11.55
CA THR A 159 -12.36 11.23 11.80
C THR A 159 -12.29 11.95 13.14
N TYR A 160 -12.75 13.20 13.20
CA TYR A 160 -12.85 13.95 14.45
C TYR A 160 -14.05 14.90 14.41
N GLY A 161 -14.91 14.82 15.43
CA GLY A 161 -16.15 15.61 15.54
C GLY A 161 -17.40 14.74 15.54
N GLU A 162 -18.55 15.39 15.78
CA GLU A 162 -19.82 14.74 16.09
C GLU A 162 -20.24 13.69 15.04
N GLN A 163 -20.43 12.44 15.48
CA GLN A 163 -20.96 11.35 14.65
C GLN A 163 -22.34 10.91 15.14
N ALA A 164 -23.29 10.75 14.22
CA ALA A 164 -24.66 10.32 14.53
C ALA A 164 -24.98 8.99 13.83
N ILE A 165 -25.34 7.97 14.63
CA ILE A 165 -25.55 6.59 14.18
C ILE A 165 -27.00 6.18 14.50
N ASP A 166 -27.81 5.95 13.47
CA ASP A 166 -29.15 5.38 13.63
C ASP A 166 -29.08 3.90 14.03
N LEU A 167 -29.88 3.52 15.03
CA LEU A 167 -29.96 2.14 15.48
C LEU A 167 -31.00 1.36 14.66
N PRO A 168 -30.79 0.05 14.39
CA PRO A 168 -31.78 -0.75 13.66
C PRO A 168 -33.11 -0.84 14.41
N THR A 169 -34.23 -0.82 13.69
CA THR A 169 -35.60 -0.78 14.25
C THR A 169 -35.85 -1.82 15.36
N ARG A 170 -35.36 -3.06 15.20
CA ARG A 170 -35.48 -4.10 16.24
C ARG A 170 -34.71 -3.77 17.53
N THR A 171 -33.59 -3.06 17.43
CA THR A 171 -32.84 -2.55 18.58
C THR A 171 -33.54 -1.36 19.21
N CYS A 172 -34.11 -0.46 18.39
CA CYS A 172 -34.90 0.67 18.87
C CYS A 172 -36.10 0.23 19.72
N ASN A 173 -36.86 -0.78 19.29
CA ASN A 173 -38.00 -1.32 20.04
C ASN A 173 -37.58 -1.79 21.44
N VAL A 174 -36.52 -2.62 21.54
CA VAL A 174 -36.03 -3.13 22.83
C VAL A 174 -35.51 -2.00 23.74
N ILE A 175 -34.95 -0.93 23.18
CA ILE A 175 -34.54 0.26 23.94
C ILE A 175 -35.77 1.04 24.43
N ALA A 176 -36.80 1.23 23.60
CA ALA A 176 -38.05 1.88 24.00
C ALA A 176 -38.70 1.16 25.20
N GLU A 177 -38.94 -0.14 25.06
CA GLU A 177 -39.56 -0.98 26.10
C GLU A 177 -38.71 -1.02 27.38
N THR A 178 -37.37 -1.05 27.25
CA THR A 178 -36.47 -1.02 28.42
C THR A 178 -36.52 0.32 29.15
N LEU A 179 -36.67 1.44 28.44
CA LEU A 179 -36.78 2.79 29.02
C LEU A 179 -38.19 3.10 29.56
N GLU A 180 -39.23 2.42 29.09
CA GLU A 180 -40.57 2.46 29.71
C GLU A 180 -40.58 1.73 31.06
N VAL A 181 -39.93 0.56 31.15
CA VAL A 181 -39.82 -0.21 32.40
C VAL A 181 -38.80 0.41 33.38
N PHE A 182 -37.74 1.05 32.87
CA PHE A 182 -36.72 1.73 33.68
C PHE A 182 -36.41 3.14 33.14
N PRO A 183 -37.27 4.15 33.41
CA PRO A 183 -37.08 5.52 32.95
C PRO A 183 -35.86 6.18 33.60
N ARG A 184 -34.70 6.07 32.95
CA ARG A 184 -33.41 6.59 33.40
C ARG A 184 -32.89 7.66 32.47
N LYS A 185 -32.32 8.73 33.05
CA LYS A 185 -31.74 9.88 32.32
C LYS A 185 -30.44 9.55 31.57
N TYR A 186 -29.79 8.43 31.88
CA TYR A 186 -28.58 7.96 31.20
C TYR A 186 -28.65 6.44 31.00
N LEU A 187 -28.27 5.97 29.82
CA LEU A 187 -28.39 4.57 29.39
C LEU A 187 -27.52 3.60 30.21
N LEU A 188 -26.37 4.10 30.70
CA LEU A 188 -25.35 3.30 31.38
C LEU A 188 -25.12 3.71 32.86
N SER A 189 -25.93 4.61 33.42
CA SER A 189 -25.79 5.00 34.83
C SER A 189 -26.22 3.87 35.78
N ARG A 190 -25.23 3.20 36.38
CA ARG A 190 -25.28 2.27 37.53
C ARG A 190 -26.33 1.15 37.47
N MET A 191 -25.91 -0.06 37.10
CA MET A 191 -26.65 -1.28 37.45
C MET A 191 -26.34 -1.77 38.88
N ARG A 192 -26.62 -0.92 39.88
CA ARG A 192 -27.31 -1.22 41.16
C ARG A 192 -27.23 -0.02 42.12
N THR A 193 -28.27 0.05 42.97
CA THR A 193 -28.66 1.08 43.95
C THR A 193 -28.64 2.56 43.47
N PRO A 194 -29.44 3.47 44.07
CA PRO A 194 -29.54 4.84 43.58
C PRO A 194 -28.33 5.72 43.96
N ASP A 195 -27.76 5.51 45.15
CA ASP A 195 -27.08 6.60 45.87
C ASP A 195 -25.54 6.56 45.85
N GLU A 196 -24.90 5.42 45.60
CA GLU A 196 -23.43 5.28 45.77
C GLU A 196 -22.58 5.54 44.50
N PRO A 197 -21.54 6.40 44.52
CA PRO A 197 -20.69 6.67 43.36
C PRO A 197 -19.66 5.55 43.09
N MET A 198 -19.89 4.80 42.02
CA MET A 198 -18.98 3.79 41.47
C MET A 198 -17.59 4.36 41.16
N SER A 199 -16.53 3.77 41.73
CA SER A 199 -15.15 4.26 41.56
C SER A 199 -14.46 3.74 40.29
N ARG A 200 -13.35 4.39 39.91
CA ARG A 200 -12.59 4.14 38.66
C ARG A 200 -12.17 2.67 38.49
N ASN A 201 -11.86 1.98 39.59
CA ASN A 201 -11.47 0.58 39.58
C ASN A 201 -12.62 -0.38 39.25
N TYR A 202 -13.88 -0.01 39.54
CA TYR A 202 -15.02 -0.91 39.36
C TYR A 202 -15.42 -1.02 37.88
N LEU A 203 -15.33 0.07 37.11
CA LEU A 203 -15.58 0.01 35.66
C LEU A 203 -14.53 -0.85 34.94
N THR A 204 -13.25 -0.74 35.32
CA THR A 204 -12.18 -1.60 34.78
C THR A 204 -12.42 -3.07 35.11
N LYS A 205 -12.76 -3.40 36.37
CA LYS A 205 -13.14 -4.77 36.77
C LYS A 205 -14.38 -5.27 36.02
N PHE A 206 -15.38 -4.41 35.79
CA PHE A 206 -16.56 -4.76 35.00
C PHE A 206 -16.21 -5.07 33.54
N CYS A 207 -15.35 -4.28 32.90
CA CYS A 207 -14.88 -4.55 31.54
C CYS A 207 -14.08 -5.86 31.44
N CYS A 208 -13.26 -6.19 32.44
CA CYS A 208 -12.60 -7.49 32.52
C CYS A 208 -13.62 -8.63 32.64
N SER A 209 -14.62 -8.49 33.53
CA SER A 209 -15.64 -9.51 33.76
C SER A 209 -16.60 -9.75 32.59
N ILE A 210 -16.56 -8.94 31.51
CA ILE A 210 -17.27 -9.24 30.25
C ILE A 210 -16.77 -10.56 29.63
N PHE A 211 -15.50 -10.91 29.87
CA PHE A 211 -14.86 -12.11 29.33
C PHE A 211 -15.05 -13.35 30.22
N ASP A 212 -15.18 -13.16 31.53
CA ASP A 212 -15.39 -14.23 32.52
C ASP A 212 -16.88 -14.55 32.66
N ASP A 213 -17.28 -15.77 32.30
CA ASP A 213 -18.67 -16.24 32.35
C ASP A 213 -19.10 -16.76 33.75
N ALA A 214 -18.24 -16.66 34.77
CA ALA A 214 -18.39 -17.39 36.06
C ALA A 214 -18.97 -16.60 37.25
N ASN A 215 -18.86 -15.26 37.30
CA ASN A 215 -19.16 -14.48 38.52
C ASN A 215 -20.33 -13.50 38.36
N VAL A 216 -21.44 -13.78 39.05
CA VAL A 216 -22.56 -12.86 39.29
C VAL A 216 -22.82 -12.81 40.79
N GLY A 217 -22.05 -12.00 41.53
CA GLY A 217 -22.18 -11.90 42.99
C GLY A 217 -21.45 -10.72 43.63
N VAL A 218 -22.23 -9.89 44.32
CA VAL A 218 -21.84 -8.91 45.38
C VAL A 218 -21.00 -7.69 44.95
N GLU A 219 -21.27 -6.56 45.62
CA GLU A 219 -20.73 -5.21 45.38
C GLU A 219 -19.78 -4.79 46.51
N GLN A 220 -18.86 -3.84 46.25
CA GLN A 220 -18.46 -2.75 47.17
C GLN A 220 -17.54 -1.73 46.47
N ALA A 221 -17.46 -0.51 47.02
CA ALA A 221 -17.06 0.71 46.29
C ALA A 221 -15.68 1.31 46.69
N VAL A 222 -15.57 2.66 46.66
CA VAL A 222 -14.53 3.57 47.20
C VAL A 222 -13.58 4.28 46.18
N ALA A 223 -13.66 5.62 46.21
CA ALA A 223 -12.71 6.72 45.97
C ALA A 223 -11.86 6.91 44.67
N ALA A 224 -11.44 8.18 44.49
CA ALA A 224 -10.42 8.76 43.60
C ALA A 224 -9.75 9.96 44.33
N PRO A 225 -8.61 10.55 43.89
CA PRO A 225 -8.51 11.44 42.70
C PRO A 225 -7.31 11.01 41.78
N THR A 226 -6.42 11.77 41.13
CA THR A 226 -6.12 13.24 40.93
C THR A 226 -5.50 13.45 39.53
N ALA A 227 -4.79 14.58 39.26
CA ALA A 227 -4.25 14.94 37.94
C ALA A 227 -2.93 15.76 37.96
N SER A 228 -2.19 15.78 36.85
CA SER A 228 -1.35 16.90 36.31
C SER A 228 -0.69 16.50 34.96
N ALA A 229 -0.09 17.42 34.20
CA ALA A 229 0.27 17.24 32.78
C ALA A 229 1.34 18.25 32.25
N SER A 230 1.60 18.23 30.92
CA SER A 230 2.26 19.27 30.07
C SER A 230 3.81 19.28 29.98
N GLU A 231 4.51 19.80 28.95
CA GLU A 231 4.14 20.14 27.54
C GLU A 231 5.38 20.25 26.57
N SER A 232 5.13 20.56 25.28
CA SER A 232 6.09 20.62 24.16
C SER A 232 6.16 22.00 23.44
N THR A 233 6.86 22.11 22.29
CA THR A 233 7.14 23.38 21.55
C THR A 233 7.15 23.19 20.01
N LYS A 234 6.96 24.26 19.19
CA LYS A 234 6.70 24.23 17.72
C LYS A 234 7.48 25.30 16.88
N ALA A 235 7.36 25.26 15.53
CA ALA A 235 8.14 26.05 14.53
C ALA A 235 7.30 26.73 13.40
N SER A 236 7.94 27.28 12.34
CA SER A 236 7.44 28.29 11.37
C SER A 236 7.51 27.92 9.85
N GLY A 237 7.20 28.87 8.93
CA GLY A 237 6.92 28.66 7.48
C GLY A 237 7.96 29.15 6.42
N PRO A 238 7.55 29.31 5.12
CA PRO A 238 8.44 29.29 3.94
C PRO A 238 9.07 30.63 3.45
N PRO A 239 10.12 30.60 2.58
CA PRO A 239 10.96 31.76 2.18
C PRO A 239 10.66 32.38 0.80
N SER A 240 11.24 33.55 0.50
CA SER A 240 11.10 34.30 -0.78
C SER A 240 12.25 34.09 -1.80
N ILE A 241 12.11 34.62 -3.03
CA ILE A 241 13.18 34.61 -4.06
C ILE A 241 14.49 35.23 -3.55
N LYS A 242 14.42 36.35 -2.80
CA LYS A 242 15.63 36.98 -2.23
C LYS A 242 16.28 36.07 -1.20
N ASP A 243 15.47 35.43 -0.34
CA ASP A 243 15.97 34.50 0.68
C ASP A 243 16.60 33.25 0.05
N VAL A 244 16.00 32.70 -1.02
CA VAL A 244 16.57 31.56 -1.78
C VAL A 244 17.91 31.95 -2.41
N ILE A 245 18.02 33.12 -3.04
CA ILE A 245 19.28 33.59 -3.63
C ILE A 245 20.35 33.81 -2.55
N MET A 246 19.98 34.29 -1.37
CA MET A 246 20.92 34.50 -0.25
C MET A 246 21.31 33.20 0.46
N ASP A 247 20.39 32.24 0.61
CA ASP A 247 20.68 30.88 1.12
C ASP A 247 21.61 30.11 0.17
N LEU A 248 21.34 30.16 -1.14
CA LEU A 248 22.24 29.61 -2.16
C LEU A 248 23.64 30.24 -2.06
N ALA A 249 23.73 31.56 -1.92
CA ALA A 249 25.01 32.27 -1.75
C ALA A 249 25.73 31.86 -0.45
N GLY A 250 24.99 31.66 0.65
CA GLY A 250 25.49 31.09 1.90
C GLY A 250 26.05 29.67 1.75
N ARG A 251 25.53 28.90 0.78
CA ARG A 251 26.02 27.57 0.39
C ARG A 251 27.08 27.60 -0.72
N GLY A 252 27.50 28.79 -1.16
CA GLY A 252 28.53 29.01 -2.20
C GLY A 252 28.03 28.93 -3.65
N LEU A 253 26.71 28.95 -3.87
CA LEU A 253 26.07 29.00 -5.19
C LEU A 253 25.54 30.42 -5.44
N TYR A 254 26.17 31.16 -6.33
CA TYR A 254 25.84 32.55 -6.60
C TYR A 254 24.86 32.63 -7.77
N ALA A 255 23.71 33.26 -7.54
CA ALA A 255 22.60 33.25 -8.49
C ALA A 255 22.01 34.66 -8.67
N ILE A 256 21.36 34.86 -9.81
CA ILE A 256 20.65 36.09 -10.16
C ILE A 256 19.15 35.82 -10.25
N PRO A 257 18.29 36.85 -10.00
CA PRO A 257 16.90 36.81 -10.42
C PRO A 257 16.82 36.70 -11.95
N VAL A 258 15.79 36.03 -12.45
CA VAL A 258 15.44 35.97 -13.87
C VAL A 258 13.92 35.92 -14.03
N ARG A 259 13.40 36.52 -15.10
CA ARG A 259 12.00 36.41 -15.51
C ARG A 259 11.90 35.51 -16.74
N MET A 260 11.29 34.35 -16.59
CA MET A 260 11.18 33.33 -17.64
C MET A 260 9.79 33.35 -18.27
N PHE A 261 9.74 33.28 -19.61
CA PHE A 261 8.50 33.35 -20.38
C PHE A 261 8.57 32.51 -21.66
N TRP A 262 7.45 32.40 -22.37
CA TRP A 262 7.34 31.73 -23.66
C TRP A 262 7.19 32.76 -24.76
N ASP A 263 8.23 32.90 -25.60
CA ASP A 263 8.20 33.78 -26.75
C ASP A 263 7.34 33.13 -27.85
N SER A 264 6.17 33.71 -28.04
CA SER A 264 5.13 33.22 -28.94
C SER A 264 5.47 33.42 -30.42
N ASN A 265 6.46 34.27 -30.74
CA ASN A 265 6.93 34.57 -32.09
C ASN A 265 8.09 33.66 -32.50
N LYS A 266 8.98 33.34 -31.56
CA LYS A 266 10.09 32.38 -31.74
C LYS A 266 9.67 30.92 -31.52
N GLY A 267 8.47 30.68 -30.96
CA GLY A 267 7.92 29.35 -30.70
C GLY A 267 8.69 28.55 -29.64
N LYS A 268 9.25 29.24 -28.64
CA LYS A 268 10.13 28.66 -27.62
C LYS A 268 10.13 29.48 -26.33
N LYS A 269 10.64 28.88 -25.25
CA LYS A 269 11.03 29.63 -24.04
C LYS A 269 12.12 30.67 -24.32
N ASP A 270 12.01 31.82 -23.66
CA ASP A 270 13.02 32.88 -23.58
C ASP A 270 13.03 33.48 -22.15
N ALA A 271 13.96 34.40 -21.84
CA ALA A 271 14.08 34.94 -20.49
C ALA A 271 14.70 36.35 -20.42
N ASP A 272 14.13 37.21 -19.58
CA ASP A 272 14.68 38.52 -19.25
C ASP A 272 15.65 38.38 -18.06
N PHE A 273 16.86 38.88 -18.25
CA PHE A 273 17.92 38.89 -17.23
C PHE A 273 18.31 40.32 -16.87
N PRO A 274 18.80 40.57 -15.64
CA PRO A 274 19.38 41.84 -15.25
C PRO A 274 20.45 42.33 -16.23
N TYR A 275 20.44 43.62 -16.55
CA TYR A 275 21.37 44.23 -17.49
C TYR A 275 22.82 44.03 -17.02
N LYS A 276 23.67 43.56 -17.95
CA LYS A 276 25.07 43.21 -17.70
C LYS A 276 25.29 42.09 -16.66
N TRP A 277 24.32 41.19 -16.43
CA TRP A 277 24.53 39.98 -15.60
C TRP A 277 25.78 39.17 -15.99
N SER A 278 26.12 39.15 -17.28
CA SER A 278 27.30 38.47 -17.83
C SER A 278 28.64 39.02 -17.31
N ASN A 279 28.63 40.19 -16.68
CA ASN A 279 29.76 40.80 -15.98
C ASN A 279 29.82 40.42 -14.48
N MET A 280 29.03 39.44 -14.02
CA MET A 280 29.10 38.81 -12.69
C MET A 280 29.82 37.45 -12.80
N VAL A 281 31.09 37.47 -13.19
CA VAL A 281 31.86 36.26 -13.51
C VAL A 281 32.44 35.55 -12.29
N ASP A 282 32.51 36.25 -11.14
CA ASP A 282 33.06 35.79 -9.88
C ASP A 282 32.23 36.28 -8.67
N ARG A 283 32.61 35.85 -7.45
CA ARG A 283 31.92 36.22 -6.21
C ARG A 283 31.90 37.74 -5.96
N ASN A 284 32.98 38.43 -6.26
CA ASN A 284 33.14 39.85 -5.90
C ASN A 284 32.23 40.69 -6.80
N THR A 285 32.34 40.47 -8.12
CA THR A 285 31.50 41.10 -9.15
C THR A 285 30.01 40.74 -9.04
N TRP A 286 29.64 39.69 -8.31
CA TRP A 286 28.28 39.38 -7.90
C TRP A 286 27.85 40.15 -6.64
N ASN A 287 28.65 40.11 -5.55
CA ASN A 287 28.39 40.85 -4.32
C ASN A 287 28.12 42.35 -4.61
N ASP A 288 28.95 42.95 -5.46
CA ASP A 288 28.88 44.37 -5.82
C ASP A 288 27.60 44.77 -6.60
N LYS A 289 26.80 43.80 -7.08
CA LYS A 289 25.74 44.03 -8.08
C LYS A 289 24.43 43.29 -7.82
N ILE A 290 24.37 42.34 -6.88
CA ILE A 290 23.18 41.51 -6.67
C ILE A 290 21.96 42.32 -6.23
N ASP A 291 22.09 43.31 -5.32
CA ASP A 291 20.95 44.14 -4.93
C ASP A 291 20.43 45.03 -6.08
N ALA A 292 21.30 45.44 -7.02
CA ALA A 292 20.87 46.12 -8.23
C ALA A 292 20.10 45.17 -9.17
N ALA A 293 20.58 43.94 -9.36
CA ALA A 293 19.89 42.91 -10.15
C ALA A 293 18.54 42.50 -9.56
N LEU A 294 18.44 42.38 -8.23
CA LEU A 294 17.18 42.15 -7.48
C LEU A 294 16.20 43.32 -7.61
N SER A 295 16.69 44.55 -7.79
CA SER A 295 15.86 45.73 -8.02
C SER A 295 15.38 45.83 -9.47
N GLU A 296 16.21 45.40 -10.42
CA GLU A 296 15.93 45.48 -11.87
C GLU A 296 14.90 44.44 -12.32
N VAL A 297 15.03 43.19 -11.86
CA VAL A 297 14.06 42.11 -12.16
C VAL A 297 13.24 41.80 -10.90
N SER A 298 12.53 42.83 -10.41
CA SER A 298 11.71 42.76 -9.20
C SER A 298 10.47 41.84 -9.31
N ASN A 299 10.14 41.40 -10.52
CA ASN A 299 9.09 40.43 -10.84
C ASN A 299 9.65 39.05 -11.26
N ALA A 300 10.83 38.69 -10.76
CA ALA A 300 11.47 37.41 -11.03
C ALA A 300 10.60 36.23 -10.57
N ASN A 301 10.29 35.33 -11.52
CA ASN A 301 9.65 34.04 -11.31
C ASN A 301 10.66 32.88 -11.43
N GLY A 302 11.96 33.19 -11.44
CA GLY A 302 13.04 32.26 -11.65
C GLY A 302 14.35 32.67 -10.98
N VAL A 303 15.19 31.66 -10.69
CA VAL A 303 16.56 31.82 -10.22
C VAL A 303 17.53 31.23 -11.25
N ALA A 304 18.57 31.98 -11.63
CA ALA A 304 19.63 31.50 -12.52
C ALA A 304 20.98 31.48 -11.79
N ILE A 305 21.53 30.29 -11.55
CA ILE A 305 22.85 30.11 -10.94
C ILE A 305 23.93 30.48 -11.96
N LEU A 306 24.82 31.40 -11.59
CA LEU A 306 25.99 31.79 -12.36
C LEU A 306 27.07 30.72 -12.19
N THR A 307 27.35 29.94 -13.24
CA THR A 307 28.29 28.81 -13.14
C THR A 307 29.73 29.27 -12.89
N GLY A 308 30.12 30.45 -13.39
CA GLY A 308 31.43 31.06 -13.13
C GLY A 308 31.65 31.39 -11.64
N ALA A 309 30.80 32.24 -11.08
CA ALA A 309 30.88 32.65 -9.67
C ALA A 309 30.71 31.45 -8.71
N SER A 310 29.83 30.50 -9.05
CA SER A 310 29.61 29.25 -8.30
C SER A 310 30.71 28.20 -8.49
N ARG A 311 31.73 28.46 -9.32
CA ARG A 311 32.83 27.54 -9.65
C ARG A 311 32.37 26.16 -10.17
N LEU A 312 31.24 26.14 -10.88
CA LEU A 312 30.66 24.96 -11.51
C LEU A 312 31.05 24.87 -12.98
N LEU A 313 31.15 23.64 -13.49
CA LEU A 313 30.97 23.33 -14.89
C LEU A 313 29.86 22.30 -15.01
N VAL A 314 28.92 22.50 -15.94
CA VAL A 314 27.85 21.54 -16.21
C VAL A 314 27.86 21.17 -17.68
N VAL A 315 27.76 19.86 -17.94
CA VAL A 315 27.56 19.30 -19.29
C VAL A 315 26.06 19.05 -19.47
N ASP A 316 25.51 19.55 -20.56
CA ASP A 316 24.09 19.50 -20.91
C ASP A 316 23.93 18.58 -22.13
N VAL A 317 23.19 17.49 -21.98
CA VAL A 317 23.06 16.39 -22.95
C VAL A 317 21.62 16.34 -23.47
N ASP A 318 21.40 16.87 -24.67
CA ASP A 318 20.13 16.84 -25.38
C ASP A 318 19.73 15.39 -25.70
N ASN A 319 18.43 15.08 -25.54
CA ASN A 319 17.84 13.82 -26.02
C ASN A 319 17.19 13.98 -27.42
N SER A 320 17.02 15.22 -27.90
CA SER A 320 16.40 15.50 -29.20
C SER A 320 17.43 15.64 -30.33
N SER A 321 17.02 15.26 -31.54
CA SER A 321 17.80 15.45 -32.76
C SER A 321 17.22 16.58 -33.62
N THR A 322 18.06 17.16 -34.47
CA THR A 322 17.69 18.18 -35.46
C THR A 322 18.44 17.92 -36.77
N PRO A 323 18.03 18.52 -37.91
CA PRO A 323 18.75 18.36 -39.19
C PRO A 323 20.23 18.81 -39.20
N LYS A 324 20.74 19.39 -38.10
CA LYS A 324 22.13 19.86 -37.95
C LYS A 324 22.86 19.32 -36.71
N LYS A 325 22.18 18.58 -35.81
CA LYS A 325 22.70 18.10 -34.52
C LYS A 325 22.02 16.76 -34.19
N ARG A 326 22.75 15.64 -34.12
CA ARG A 326 22.21 14.36 -33.60
C ARG A 326 21.99 14.45 -32.09
N ALA A 327 21.12 13.61 -31.53
CA ALA A 327 20.84 13.60 -30.10
C ALA A 327 22.13 13.35 -29.29
N GLY A 328 22.35 14.12 -28.23
CA GLY A 328 23.57 14.06 -27.43
C GLY A 328 23.76 12.72 -26.74
N ILE A 329 22.66 12.13 -26.30
CA ILE A 329 22.63 10.83 -25.62
C ILE A 329 23.34 9.73 -26.43
N GLU A 330 23.17 9.70 -27.76
CA GLU A 330 23.84 8.73 -28.64
C GLU A 330 25.38 8.78 -28.60
N LEU A 331 25.96 9.96 -28.35
CA LEU A 331 27.42 10.08 -28.16
C LEU A 331 27.80 9.91 -26.70
N TRP A 332 26.95 10.37 -25.77
CA TRP A 332 27.18 10.24 -24.34
C TRP A 332 27.22 8.78 -23.88
N ASP A 333 26.27 7.95 -24.31
CA ASP A 333 26.21 6.53 -23.96
C ASP A 333 27.42 5.75 -24.50
N ARG A 334 27.91 6.11 -25.69
CA ARG A 334 29.17 5.55 -26.24
C ARG A 334 30.41 6.02 -25.47
N LEU A 335 30.42 7.25 -24.97
CA LEU A 335 31.50 7.73 -24.10
C LEU A 335 31.46 7.02 -22.74
N ILE A 336 30.27 6.80 -22.15
CA ILE A 336 30.09 5.97 -20.94
C ILE A 336 30.58 4.54 -21.19
N ALA A 337 30.17 3.90 -22.29
CA ALA A 337 30.61 2.55 -22.63
C ALA A 337 32.12 2.42 -22.88
N THR A 338 32.82 3.51 -23.21
CA THR A 338 34.27 3.53 -23.46
C THR A 338 35.10 3.97 -22.24
N HIS A 339 34.52 4.75 -21.33
CA HIS A 339 35.27 5.45 -20.26
C HIS A 339 34.65 5.36 -18.86
N GLY A 340 33.49 4.71 -18.72
CA GLY A 340 32.67 4.70 -17.50
C GLY A 340 31.79 5.95 -17.37
N GLU A 341 30.75 5.88 -16.52
CA GLU A 341 29.96 7.08 -16.18
C GLU A 341 30.73 7.97 -15.18
N PRO A 342 30.88 9.29 -15.45
CA PRO A 342 31.61 10.18 -14.54
C PRO A 342 30.92 10.30 -13.17
N SER A 343 31.67 9.99 -12.11
CA SER A 343 31.21 10.14 -10.71
C SER A 343 30.95 11.61 -10.36
N THR A 344 29.69 12.03 -10.51
CA THR A 344 29.27 13.43 -10.48
C THR A 344 27.75 13.52 -10.32
N LEU A 345 27.24 14.66 -9.85
CA LEU A 345 25.79 14.85 -9.71
C LEU A 345 25.09 14.90 -11.08
N LYS A 346 23.97 14.21 -11.21
CA LYS A 346 23.20 14.01 -12.46
C LYS A 346 21.75 14.44 -12.24
N ALA A 347 21.18 15.23 -13.14
CA ALA A 347 19.78 15.62 -13.11
C ALA A 347 19.12 15.49 -14.49
N LYS A 348 17.82 15.17 -14.53
CA LYS A 348 17.01 15.24 -15.76
C LYS A 348 16.59 16.69 -16.01
N SER A 349 16.69 17.17 -17.24
CA SER A 349 16.16 18.47 -17.64
C SER A 349 14.68 18.36 -18.01
N GLY A 350 13.92 19.47 -17.92
CA GLY A 350 12.49 19.50 -18.25
C GLY A 350 12.14 19.19 -19.71
N SER A 351 13.14 19.06 -20.59
CA SER A 351 13.01 18.60 -21.98
C SER A 351 13.54 17.18 -22.21
N GLY A 352 13.72 16.39 -21.13
CA GLY A 352 14.11 14.97 -21.20
C GLY A 352 15.59 14.71 -21.48
N GLY A 353 16.44 15.75 -21.41
CA GLY A 353 17.91 15.62 -21.47
C GLY A 353 18.54 15.40 -20.08
N LEU A 354 19.87 15.39 -20.01
CA LEU A 354 20.63 15.17 -18.78
C LEU A 354 21.65 16.29 -18.52
N HIS A 355 21.66 16.82 -17.31
CA HIS A 355 22.71 17.72 -16.81
C HIS A 355 23.67 16.94 -15.89
N PHE A 356 24.98 17.07 -16.12
CA PHE A 356 26.04 16.50 -15.29
C PHE A 356 26.90 17.61 -14.66
N TYR A 357 26.94 17.69 -13.33
CA TYR A 357 27.50 18.81 -12.57
C TYR A 357 28.88 18.50 -11.96
N PHE A 358 29.89 19.21 -12.43
CA PHE A 358 31.28 19.15 -11.99
C PHE A 358 31.69 20.45 -11.26
N ARG A 359 32.75 20.39 -10.45
CA ARG A 359 33.46 21.59 -10.01
C ARG A 359 34.47 21.99 -11.08
N ILE A 360 34.74 23.29 -11.24
CA ILE A 360 35.70 23.80 -12.24
C ILE A 360 37.16 23.35 -11.98
N ASN A 361 37.42 22.73 -10.82
CA ASN A 361 38.68 22.08 -10.44
C ASN A 361 38.55 20.56 -10.21
N SER A 362 37.52 19.90 -10.75
CA SER A 362 37.44 18.43 -10.76
C SER A 362 38.63 17.81 -11.51
N LEU A 363 39.17 16.71 -10.98
CA LEU A 363 40.29 16.00 -11.58
C LEU A 363 39.93 15.52 -12.99
N GLY A 364 40.84 15.70 -13.96
CA GLY A 364 40.63 15.35 -15.37
C GLY A 364 39.83 16.38 -16.20
N LEU A 365 39.34 17.48 -15.61
CA LEU A 365 38.55 18.49 -16.32
C LEU A 365 39.43 19.44 -17.17
N ASN A 366 39.87 18.95 -18.34
CA ASN A 366 40.78 19.67 -19.23
C ASN A 366 40.16 20.88 -19.99
N ARG A 367 38.86 21.17 -19.81
CA ARG A 367 38.16 22.26 -20.52
C ARG A 367 37.12 22.94 -19.63
N THR A 368 37.39 24.19 -19.27
CA THR A 368 36.61 24.99 -18.30
C THR A 368 35.84 26.16 -18.93
N ARG A 369 35.61 26.13 -20.26
CA ARG A 369 34.88 27.15 -21.02
C ARG A 369 33.61 26.57 -21.64
N ASN A 370 32.57 27.41 -21.78
CA ASN A 370 31.34 27.10 -22.51
C ASN A 370 31.64 26.55 -23.92
N PHE A 371 30.87 25.56 -24.37
CA PHE A 371 30.77 25.16 -25.77
C PHE A 371 29.33 24.75 -26.12
N ALA A 372 28.98 24.77 -27.40
CA ALA A 372 27.68 24.35 -27.90
C ALA A 372 27.86 23.33 -29.03
N GLY A 373 27.36 22.12 -28.83
CA GLY A 373 27.55 20.95 -29.67
C GLY A 373 28.95 20.35 -29.61
N LEU A 374 29.02 19.02 -29.49
CA LEU A 374 30.26 18.26 -29.53
C LEU A 374 30.40 17.56 -30.89
N LYS A 375 31.51 17.77 -31.60
CA LYS A 375 31.78 17.09 -32.87
C LYS A 375 32.53 15.77 -32.64
N SER A 376 32.03 14.68 -33.22
CA SER A 376 32.69 13.37 -33.26
C SER A 376 32.38 12.67 -34.60
N GLY A 377 33.39 12.07 -35.23
CA GLY A 377 33.23 11.41 -36.54
C GLY A 377 32.61 12.31 -37.62
N GLY A 378 33.01 13.59 -37.68
CA GLY A 378 32.44 14.60 -38.57
C GLY A 378 31.03 15.10 -38.19
N THR A 379 30.31 14.36 -37.33
CA THR A 379 28.93 14.63 -36.92
C THR A 379 28.87 15.53 -35.68
N LEU A 380 27.92 16.47 -35.64
CA LEU A 380 27.65 17.30 -34.47
C LEU A 380 26.58 16.64 -33.58
N TYR A 381 26.84 16.56 -32.27
CA TYR A 381 25.99 15.94 -31.27
C TYR A 381 25.47 16.94 -30.23
N GLY A 382 24.34 16.60 -29.64
CA GLY A 382 23.59 17.30 -28.60
C GLY A 382 24.27 17.45 -27.24
N ILE A 383 25.55 17.85 -27.19
CA ILE A 383 26.30 18.01 -25.95
C ILE A 383 26.87 19.42 -25.88
N ASP A 384 26.41 20.18 -24.89
CA ASP A 384 26.76 21.58 -24.62
C ASP A 384 27.42 21.71 -23.23
N SER A 385 28.01 22.87 -22.90
CA SER A 385 28.51 23.14 -21.55
C SER A 385 28.28 24.56 -21.03
N ARG A 386 28.10 24.68 -19.71
CA ARG A 386 27.93 25.93 -18.95
C ARG A 386 29.02 25.99 -17.87
N ALA A 387 29.87 27.02 -17.92
CA ALA A 387 31.05 27.20 -17.07
C ALA A 387 31.28 28.70 -16.80
N THR A 388 32.50 29.24 -16.92
CA THR A 388 32.73 30.69 -16.77
C THR A 388 31.93 31.48 -17.82
N GLY A 389 31.09 32.42 -17.36
CA GLY A 389 30.14 33.15 -18.21
C GLY A 389 28.90 32.34 -18.65
N GLY A 390 28.69 31.15 -18.09
CA GLY A 390 27.45 30.37 -18.22
C GLY A 390 26.45 30.62 -17.10
N ILE A 391 25.22 30.13 -17.31
CA ILE A 391 24.12 30.11 -16.34
C ILE A 391 23.34 28.80 -16.41
N ILE A 392 22.64 28.46 -15.33
CA ILE A 392 21.70 27.35 -15.24
C ILE A 392 20.48 27.78 -14.41
N PHE A 393 19.27 27.50 -14.91
CA PHE A 393 18.04 27.74 -14.18
C PHE A 393 17.91 26.74 -13.01
N ALA A 394 17.53 27.23 -11.83
CA ALA A 394 17.30 26.45 -10.61
C ALA A 394 15.92 26.78 -10.04
N HIS A 395 15.36 25.86 -9.23
CA HIS A 395 14.08 26.11 -8.56
C HIS A 395 14.22 27.24 -7.51
N PRO A 396 13.20 28.11 -7.35
CA PRO A 396 11.97 28.17 -8.14
C PRO A 396 12.21 28.77 -9.54
N ALA A 397 11.51 28.24 -10.55
CA ALA A 397 11.58 28.68 -11.95
C ALA A 397 10.32 28.28 -12.74
N ALA A 398 9.46 29.26 -13.05
CA ALA A 398 8.19 29.06 -13.76
C ALA A 398 8.14 29.84 -15.09
N TYR A 399 7.42 29.32 -16.09
CA TYR A 399 7.22 29.96 -17.40
C TYR A 399 5.85 30.66 -17.48
N VAL A 400 5.79 31.81 -18.16
CA VAL A 400 4.55 32.57 -18.43
C VAL A 400 4.39 32.75 -19.96
N ASP A 401 3.20 32.50 -20.52
CA ASP A 401 2.94 32.71 -21.95
C ASP A 401 2.64 34.20 -22.27
N GLU A 402 2.97 34.61 -23.50
CA GLU A 402 2.71 35.95 -24.03
C GLU A 402 1.31 36.11 -24.63
N LYS A 403 0.68 35.03 -25.14
CA LYS A 403 -0.62 35.16 -25.85
C LYS A 403 -1.79 35.46 -24.91
N LEU A 404 -1.71 34.98 -23.68
CA LEU A 404 -2.23 35.59 -22.45
C LEU A 404 -1.18 35.24 -21.39
N GLY A 405 -0.81 36.10 -20.45
CA GLY A 405 -1.75 36.61 -19.44
C GLY A 405 -2.23 35.51 -18.46
N GLU A 406 -1.87 34.25 -18.72
CA GLU A 406 -2.45 33.05 -18.11
C GLU A 406 -1.34 32.06 -17.75
N LEU A 407 -0.89 32.17 -16.49
CA LEU A 407 -0.53 30.98 -15.73
C LEU A 407 -1.76 30.06 -15.76
N SER A 408 -1.73 28.98 -16.55
CA SER A 408 -2.73 27.93 -16.40
C SER A 408 -2.69 27.44 -14.96
N LEU A 409 -3.86 27.25 -14.32
CA LEU A 409 -3.87 26.88 -12.90
C LEU A 409 -3.07 25.59 -12.68
N LYS A 410 -3.12 24.64 -13.64
CA LYS A 410 -2.29 23.43 -13.63
C LYS A 410 -0.79 23.70 -13.44
N ALA A 411 -0.21 24.67 -14.15
CA ALA A 411 1.19 25.03 -13.99
C ALA A 411 1.49 25.73 -12.64
N ALA A 412 0.55 26.55 -12.14
CA ALA A 412 0.70 27.24 -10.86
C ALA A 412 0.58 26.30 -9.63
N LEU A 413 -0.12 25.17 -9.76
CA LEU A 413 -0.27 24.17 -8.69
C LEU A 413 0.80 23.06 -8.77
N GLN A 414 1.40 22.81 -9.94
CA GLN A 414 2.34 21.69 -10.15
C GLN A 414 3.65 21.80 -9.35
N ASP A 415 4.05 23.00 -8.91
CA ASP A 415 5.28 23.17 -8.10
C ASP A 415 5.15 22.57 -6.68
N ALA A 416 3.92 22.27 -6.23
CA ALA A 416 3.65 21.67 -4.92
C ALA A 416 3.87 20.15 -4.85
N THR A 417 3.89 19.42 -5.98
CA THR A 417 3.66 17.96 -5.98
C THR A 417 4.88 17.10 -6.36
N SER A 418 6.08 17.67 -6.19
CA SER A 418 7.37 16.94 -6.24
C SER A 418 7.83 16.41 -4.86
N GLN A 419 7.06 16.66 -3.79
CA GLN A 419 7.42 16.30 -2.42
C GLN A 419 6.68 15.06 -1.93
N ARG A 420 7.33 14.28 -1.06
CA ARG A 420 6.72 13.09 -0.41
C ARG A 420 5.53 13.49 0.44
N VAL A 421 4.34 13.08 0.02
CA VAL A 421 3.09 13.30 0.77
C VAL A 421 3.08 12.47 2.05
N HIS A 422 2.76 13.09 3.18
CA HIS A 422 2.74 12.40 4.47
C HIS A 422 1.54 11.43 4.58
N HIS A 423 1.74 10.28 5.25
CA HIS A 423 0.70 9.25 5.40
C HIS A 423 -0.53 9.69 6.24
N SER A 424 -0.46 10.87 6.87
CA SER A 424 -1.55 11.48 7.64
C SER A 424 -2.15 12.71 6.96
N ASP A 425 -1.94 12.88 5.65
CA ASP A 425 -2.55 13.96 4.87
C ASP A 425 -3.97 13.56 4.42
N ASP A 426 -4.96 14.23 4.99
CA ASP A 426 -6.42 14.05 4.80
C ASP A 426 -6.96 14.37 3.38
N MET A 427 -6.10 14.56 2.37
CA MET A 427 -6.50 15.00 1.01
C MET A 427 -7.18 16.37 1.01
N ARG A 428 -6.65 17.31 1.81
CA ARG A 428 -7.17 18.69 1.98
C ARG A 428 -6.56 19.71 1.02
N THR A 429 -6.17 19.27 -0.18
CA THR A 429 -5.43 20.07 -1.16
C THR A 429 -6.18 21.31 -1.64
N ILE A 430 -7.52 21.26 -1.74
CA ILE A 430 -8.29 22.47 -2.08
C ILE A 430 -8.24 23.48 -0.93
N THR A 431 -8.27 23.03 0.33
CA THR A 431 -8.14 23.91 1.50
C THR A 431 -6.82 24.70 1.45
N GLN A 432 -5.71 24.06 1.07
CA GLN A 432 -4.40 24.69 0.92
C GLN A 432 -4.41 25.86 -0.09
N TYR A 433 -5.18 25.75 -1.17
CA TYR A 433 -5.29 26.82 -2.18
C TYR A 433 -6.29 27.92 -1.78
N THR A 434 -7.38 27.58 -1.10
CA THR A 434 -8.34 28.59 -0.58
C THR A 434 -7.75 29.43 0.56
N GLU A 435 -6.82 28.87 1.34
CA GLU A 435 -6.06 29.52 2.41
C GLU A 435 -4.66 30.01 1.96
N GLY A 436 -4.32 29.82 0.68
CA GLY A 436 -3.02 30.15 0.10
C GLY A 436 -2.74 31.65 -0.02
N SER A 437 -1.61 32.00 -0.64
CA SER A 437 -1.23 33.40 -0.88
C SER A 437 -2.29 34.15 -1.70
N GLU A 438 -2.30 35.49 -1.61
CA GLU A 438 -3.24 36.32 -2.36
C GLU A 438 -3.14 36.08 -3.88
N GLU A 439 -1.94 35.81 -4.40
CA GLU A 439 -1.73 35.45 -5.80
C GLU A 439 -2.36 34.10 -6.17
N VAL A 440 -2.15 33.05 -5.35
CA VAL A 440 -2.80 31.73 -5.53
C VAL A 440 -4.32 31.86 -5.46
N GLN A 441 -4.84 32.63 -4.48
CA GLN A 441 -6.26 32.91 -4.37
C GLN A 441 -6.80 33.70 -5.57
N ARG A 442 -6.03 34.62 -6.15
CA ARG A 442 -6.43 35.39 -7.35
C ARG A 442 -6.48 34.51 -8.60
N LEU A 443 -5.49 33.63 -8.78
CA LEU A 443 -5.46 32.65 -9.87
C LEU A 443 -6.63 31.66 -9.75
N LEU A 444 -6.89 31.13 -8.54
CA LEU A 444 -8.02 30.26 -8.24
C LEU A 444 -9.36 30.95 -8.51
N LEU A 445 -9.50 32.23 -8.14
CA LEU A 445 -10.72 33.01 -8.38
C LEU A 445 -11.00 33.22 -9.88
N LYS A 446 -9.97 33.52 -10.68
CA LYS A 446 -10.09 33.64 -12.15
C LYS A 446 -10.51 32.30 -12.77
N PHE A 447 -9.82 31.21 -12.42
CA PHE A 447 -10.09 29.87 -12.96
C PHE A 447 -11.49 29.36 -12.58
N MET A 448 -11.98 29.69 -11.39
CA MET A 448 -13.37 29.43 -10.98
C MET A 448 -14.38 30.18 -11.84
N ALA A 449 -14.15 31.48 -12.11
CA ALA A 449 -15.05 32.29 -12.92
C ALA A 449 -15.14 31.81 -14.38
N GLU A 450 -14.03 31.35 -14.97
CA GLU A 450 -13.97 30.72 -16.30
C GLU A 450 -14.80 29.43 -16.40
N HIS A 451 -14.93 28.70 -15.29
CA HIS A 451 -15.55 27.37 -15.25
C HIS A 451 -16.98 27.35 -14.71
N ALA A 452 -17.52 28.47 -14.24
CA ALA A 452 -18.82 28.51 -13.57
C ALA A 452 -20.03 28.17 -14.47
N ALA A 453 -19.99 28.50 -15.77
CA ALA A 453 -21.11 28.33 -16.70
C ALA A 453 -20.62 28.04 -18.14
N PRO A 454 -21.43 27.42 -19.03
CA PRO A 454 -22.79 26.92 -18.82
C PRO A 454 -22.87 25.46 -18.34
N GLN A 455 -21.75 24.73 -18.26
CA GLN A 455 -21.73 23.29 -17.93
C GLN A 455 -21.28 23.02 -16.48
N ALA A 456 -21.92 23.68 -15.51
CA ALA A 456 -21.42 23.76 -14.13
C ALA A 456 -21.08 22.40 -13.47
N TYR A 457 -21.88 21.33 -13.64
CA TYR A 457 -21.56 20.00 -13.10
C TYR A 457 -20.30 19.38 -13.74
N PHE A 458 -20.19 19.43 -15.06
CA PHE A 458 -19.03 18.90 -15.80
C PHE A 458 -17.77 19.69 -15.42
N ASN A 459 -17.87 21.02 -15.39
CA ASN A 459 -16.77 21.89 -15.02
C ASN A 459 -16.35 21.68 -13.56
N LEU A 460 -17.27 21.54 -12.61
CA LEU A 460 -16.95 21.24 -11.20
C LEU A 460 -16.26 19.87 -11.05
N GLY A 461 -16.69 18.86 -11.81
CA GLY A 461 -16.00 17.57 -11.92
C GLY A 461 -14.58 17.69 -12.49
N ARG A 462 -14.42 18.47 -13.55
CA ARG A 462 -13.12 18.71 -14.21
C ARG A 462 -12.16 19.51 -13.32
N LEU A 463 -12.65 20.48 -12.55
CA LEU A 463 -11.89 21.21 -11.53
C LEU A 463 -11.31 20.25 -10.48
N PHE A 464 -12.14 19.39 -9.90
CA PHE A 464 -11.68 18.33 -8.99
C PHE A 464 -10.64 17.42 -9.66
N GLY A 465 -10.93 16.97 -10.89
CA GLY A 465 -10.00 16.20 -11.71
C GLY A 465 -8.62 16.83 -11.81
N TYR A 466 -8.53 18.13 -12.12
CA TYR A 466 -7.24 18.84 -12.19
C TYR A 466 -6.50 18.88 -10.85
N PHE A 467 -7.18 19.20 -9.73
CA PHE A 467 -6.51 19.24 -8.43
C PHE A 467 -5.89 17.88 -8.08
N TYR A 468 -6.61 16.77 -8.30
CA TYR A 468 -6.13 15.43 -7.95
C TYR A 468 -5.19 14.79 -8.98
N GLN A 469 -5.27 15.19 -10.25
CA GLN A 469 -4.30 14.82 -11.30
C GLN A 469 -2.91 15.38 -10.99
N ILE A 470 -2.86 16.60 -10.44
CA ILE A 470 -1.61 17.28 -10.05
C ILE A 470 -1.05 16.66 -8.75
N GLU A 471 -1.93 16.36 -7.80
CA GLU A 471 -1.61 15.72 -6.52
C GLU A 471 -1.12 14.27 -6.66
N GLY A 472 -1.59 13.55 -7.69
CA GLY A 472 -1.14 12.18 -7.99
C GLY A 472 -1.58 11.11 -6.98
N ARG A 473 -2.59 11.38 -6.13
CA ARG A 473 -3.12 10.41 -5.15
C ARG A 473 -4.47 9.79 -5.51
N MET A 474 -5.06 10.17 -6.64
CA MET A 474 -6.25 9.51 -7.19
C MET A 474 -6.03 9.21 -8.67
N LEU A 475 -6.35 7.98 -9.06
CA LEU A 475 -6.31 7.50 -10.44
C LEU A 475 -7.62 6.78 -10.75
N THR A 476 -7.97 6.62 -12.02
CA THR A 476 -9.11 5.78 -12.42
C THR A 476 -8.77 4.96 -13.66
N THR A 477 -9.41 3.80 -13.81
CA THR A 477 -9.30 2.96 -15.00
C THR A 477 -10.63 2.25 -15.28
N ARG A 478 -10.76 1.62 -16.45
CA ARG A 478 -11.98 0.90 -16.84
C ARG A 478 -11.96 -0.54 -16.36
N ASP A 479 -13.14 -1.09 -16.11
CA ASP A 479 -13.31 -2.54 -15.99
C ASP A 479 -13.05 -3.19 -17.36
N THR A 480 -12.09 -4.13 -17.42
CA THR A 480 -11.82 -4.93 -18.61
C THR A 480 -12.80 -6.10 -18.78
N SER A 481 -13.74 -6.29 -17.84
CA SER A 481 -14.83 -7.26 -17.92
C SER A 481 -16.00 -6.74 -18.76
N GLU A 482 -16.45 -7.55 -19.73
CA GLU A 482 -17.49 -7.11 -20.68
C GLU A 482 -18.88 -6.92 -20.05
N LYS A 483 -19.07 -7.31 -18.77
CA LYS A 483 -20.33 -7.17 -18.05
C LYS A 483 -20.72 -5.71 -17.78
N LYS A 484 -19.75 -4.78 -17.78
CA LYS A 484 -19.97 -3.33 -17.76
C LYS A 484 -18.83 -2.61 -18.47
N LYS A 485 -18.90 -2.49 -19.81
CA LYS A 485 -17.85 -1.84 -20.63
C LYS A 485 -17.54 -0.38 -20.25
N ASP A 486 -18.43 0.27 -19.51
CA ASP A 486 -18.27 1.64 -18.99
C ASP A 486 -18.16 1.70 -17.45
N ALA A 487 -17.94 0.57 -16.76
CA ALA A 487 -17.61 0.60 -15.34
C ALA A 487 -16.20 1.17 -15.14
N LEU A 488 -16.09 2.05 -14.15
CA LEU A 488 -14.87 2.80 -13.83
C LEU A 488 -14.50 2.55 -12.38
N TYR A 489 -13.25 2.17 -12.16
CA TYR A 489 -12.67 1.89 -10.86
C TYR A 489 -11.70 3.00 -10.49
N PHE A 490 -11.98 3.69 -9.38
CA PHE A 490 -11.04 4.61 -8.77
C PHE A 490 -10.06 3.87 -7.87
N TYR A 491 -8.81 4.35 -7.87
CA TYR A 491 -7.75 3.94 -6.97
C TYR A 491 -7.27 5.18 -6.22
N VAL A 492 -7.05 5.01 -4.92
CA VAL A 492 -6.72 6.10 -3.99
C VAL A 492 -5.47 5.72 -3.21
N TRP A 493 -4.50 6.64 -3.14
CA TRP A 493 -3.28 6.47 -2.36
C TRP A 493 -3.57 6.67 -0.87
N ASN A 494 -3.42 5.63 -0.05
CA ASN A 494 -3.78 5.67 1.37
C ASN A 494 -2.71 6.27 2.30
N GLY A 495 -1.55 6.66 1.77
CA GLY A 495 -0.36 7.09 2.52
C GLY A 495 0.82 6.12 2.41
N ALA A 496 0.56 4.83 2.15
CA ALA A 496 1.56 3.77 2.05
C ALA A 496 1.32 2.78 0.89
N SER A 497 0.10 2.66 0.37
CA SER A 497 -0.21 1.87 -0.84
C SER A 497 -1.41 2.43 -1.61
N TRP A 498 -1.53 2.01 -2.88
CA TRP A 498 -2.74 2.20 -3.67
C TRP A 498 -3.82 1.19 -3.25
N ILE A 499 -5.05 1.68 -3.05
CA ILE A 499 -6.23 0.85 -2.77
C ILE A 499 -7.39 1.22 -3.70
N GLN A 500 -8.17 0.21 -4.11
CA GLN A 500 -9.39 0.42 -4.89
C GLN A 500 -10.46 1.09 -4.01
N ASP A 501 -11.21 2.07 -4.55
CA ASP A 501 -12.29 2.73 -3.81
C ASP A 501 -13.54 1.85 -3.73
N ALA A 502 -13.57 0.98 -2.72
CA ALA A 502 -14.73 0.16 -2.37
C ALA A 502 -15.77 0.89 -1.49
N ALA A 503 -15.53 2.15 -1.10
CA ALA A 503 -16.32 2.86 -0.09
C ALA A 503 -16.94 4.20 -0.56
N ASN A 504 -16.72 4.59 -1.82
CA ASN A 504 -17.01 5.93 -2.36
C ASN A 504 -16.18 7.04 -1.69
N MET A 505 -14.95 6.75 -1.26
CA MET A 505 -14.01 7.75 -0.74
C MET A 505 -13.80 8.91 -1.71
N VAL A 506 -13.73 8.66 -3.02
CA VAL A 506 -13.60 9.74 -4.03
C VAL A 506 -14.82 10.66 -3.99
N ALA A 507 -16.03 10.12 -3.83
CA ALA A 507 -17.24 10.94 -3.69
C ALA A 507 -17.25 11.73 -2.35
N SER A 508 -16.80 11.12 -1.25
CA SER A 508 -16.69 11.81 0.05
C SER A 508 -15.66 12.95 0.03
N VAL A 509 -14.50 12.74 -0.58
CA VAL A 509 -13.47 13.78 -0.77
C VAL A 509 -13.98 14.86 -1.72
N PHE A 510 -14.71 14.49 -2.79
CA PHE A 510 -15.38 15.45 -3.68
C PHE A 510 -16.38 16.34 -2.93
N THR A 511 -17.32 15.75 -2.17
CA THR A 511 -18.30 16.49 -1.35
C THR A 511 -17.62 17.46 -0.39
N LEU A 512 -16.56 17.01 0.32
CA LEU A 512 -15.84 17.85 1.28
C LEU A 512 -15.08 18.98 0.59
N GLN A 513 -14.23 18.67 -0.39
CA GLN A 513 -13.28 19.62 -0.97
C GLN A 513 -13.96 20.59 -1.95
N MET A 514 -14.90 20.13 -2.77
CA MET A 514 -15.69 21.02 -3.62
C MET A 514 -16.70 21.84 -2.80
N GLY A 515 -17.12 21.35 -1.63
CA GLY A 515 -17.89 22.12 -0.66
C GLY A 515 -17.11 23.33 -0.11
N VAL A 516 -15.84 23.12 0.26
CA VAL A 516 -14.93 24.20 0.66
C VAL A 516 -14.73 25.20 -0.49
N LEU A 517 -14.50 24.73 -1.72
CA LEU A 517 -14.26 25.60 -2.87
C LEU A 517 -15.47 26.48 -3.21
N LEU A 518 -16.66 25.90 -3.23
CA LEU A 518 -17.90 26.62 -3.53
C LEU A 518 -18.23 27.63 -2.42
N ALA A 519 -18.09 27.27 -1.14
CA ALA A 519 -18.32 28.18 -0.03
C ALA A 519 -17.34 29.38 -0.05
N TRP A 520 -16.06 29.12 -0.33
CA TRP A 520 -15.05 30.18 -0.50
C TRP A 520 -15.37 31.09 -1.69
N TYR A 521 -15.78 30.52 -2.83
CA TYR A 521 -16.10 31.28 -4.05
C TYR A 521 -17.37 32.14 -3.88
N GLU A 522 -18.42 31.62 -3.25
CA GLU A 522 -19.61 32.42 -2.91
C GLU A 522 -19.26 33.56 -1.94
N GLY A 523 -18.38 33.33 -0.96
CA GLY A 523 -17.88 34.40 -0.08
C GLY A 523 -17.07 35.49 -0.81
N LYS A 524 -16.41 35.17 -1.94
CA LYS A 524 -15.78 36.16 -2.83
C LYS A 524 -16.83 36.90 -3.69
N ARG A 525 -17.88 36.19 -4.15
CA ARG A 525 -19.03 36.79 -4.87
C ARG A 525 -19.84 37.76 -4.00
N GLU A 526 -19.99 37.46 -2.70
CA GLU A 526 -20.68 38.33 -1.75
C GLU A 526 -19.90 39.64 -1.51
N LYS A 527 -18.59 39.55 -1.24
CA LYS A 527 -17.73 40.75 -1.10
C LYS A 527 -17.71 41.63 -2.34
N CYS A 528 -17.64 41.03 -3.53
CA CYS A 528 -17.76 41.76 -4.80
C CYS A 528 -19.10 42.52 -4.91
N LEU A 529 -20.19 41.98 -4.34
CA LEU A 529 -21.49 42.65 -4.30
C LEU A 529 -21.53 43.80 -3.28
N GLU A 530 -20.88 43.64 -2.12
CA GLU A 530 -20.74 44.70 -1.12
C GLU A 530 -19.93 45.88 -1.66
N GLU A 531 -18.80 45.60 -2.31
CA GLU A 531 -17.97 46.57 -3.03
C GLU A 531 -18.79 47.33 -4.09
N LEU A 532 -19.46 46.62 -5.00
CA LEU A 532 -20.31 47.23 -6.04
C LEU A 532 -21.43 48.10 -5.44
N ARG A 533 -22.08 47.65 -4.35
CA ARG A 533 -23.12 48.42 -3.65
C ARG A 533 -22.57 49.69 -3.00
N SER A 534 -21.42 49.61 -2.33
CA SER A 534 -20.77 50.76 -1.69
C SER A 534 -20.34 51.84 -2.69
N GLN A 535 -20.03 51.45 -3.93
CA GLN A 535 -19.63 52.32 -5.02
C GLN A 535 -20.83 52.92 -5.79
N HIS A 536 -22.05 52.42 -5.60
CA HIS A 536 -23.23 52.85 -6.34
C HIS A 536 -23.90 54.08 -5.69
N PRO A 537 -24.00 55.24 -6.39
CA PRO A 537 -24.51 56.48 -5.78
C PRO A 537 -25.88 56.34 -5.12
N ASP A 538 -26.87 55.74 -5.81
CA ASP A 538 -28.24 55.57 -5.30
C ASP A 538 -28.37 54.61 -4.09
N LEU A 539 -27.28 53.96 -3.66
CA LEU A 539 -27.24 53.03 -2.51
C LEU A 539 -26.42 53.56 -1.33
N GLN A 540 -25.70 54.67 -1.49
CA GLN A 540 -24.94 55.31 -0.41
C GLN A 540 -25.89 55.98 0.59
N GLY A 541 -25.54 55.92 1.89
CA GLY A 541 -26.32 56.56 2.96
C GLY A 541 -27.55 55.79 3.47
N LEU A 542 -27.85 54.58 2.97
CA LEU A 542 -29.02 53.78 3.37
C LEU A 542 -28.92 53.13 4.78
N GLY A 543 -28.07 53.65 5.67
CA GLY A 543 -27.82 53.10 7.01
C GLY A 543 -28.68 53.74 8.11
N GLU A 544 -29.33 52.90 8.91
CA GLU A 544 -29.84 53.17 10.27
C GLU A 544 -30.49 54.56 10.53
N GLY A 545 -31.73 54.75 10.07
CA GLY A 545 -32.55 55.89 10.50
C GLY A 545 -33.97 55.88 9.95
N GLU A 546 -34.11 55.97 8.62
CA GLU A 546 -35.43 56.10 7.98
C GLU A 546 -36.08 54.76 7.64
N GLY A 547 -37.16 54.45 8.37
CA GLY A 547 -38.06 53.32 8.08
C GLY A 547 -38.80 53.47 6.74
N PRO A 548 -39.43 52.38 6.24
CA PRO A 548 -39.95 52.29 4.87
C PRO A 548 -41.18 53.17 4.54
N GLN A 549 -41.57 54.10 5.42
CA GLN A 549 -42.75 54.96 5.28
C GLN A 549 -42.44 56.38 4.76
N SER A 550 -41.17 56.79 4.66
CA SER A 550 -40.78 58.14 4.17
C SER A 550 -40.55 58.24 2.66
N ARG A 551 -40.30 57.12 1.97
CA ARG A 551 -39.66 57.11 0.64
C ARG A 551 -40.67 57.16 -0.49
N SER A 552 -40.36 57.92 -1.55
CA SER A 552 -41.23 57.99 -2.74
C SER A 552 -41.17 56.70 -3.56
N LYS A 553 -42.26 56.38 -4.27
CA LYS A 553 -42.32 55.21 -5.16
C LYS A 553 -41.17 55.19 -6.19
N GLN A 554 -40.88 56.35 -6.78
CA GLN A 554 -39.81 56.53 -7.76
C GLN A 554 -38.42 56.26 -7.16
N GLN A 555 -38.18 56.67 -5.92
CA GLN A 555 -36.94 56.41 -5.20
C GLN A 555 -36.78 54.92 -4.86
N ALA A 556 -37.88 54.23 -4.50
CA ALA A 556 -37.88 52.79 -4.29
C ALA A 556 -37.61 52.00 -5.59
N GLU A 557 -38.13 52.45 -6.73
CA GLU A 557 -37.87 51.86 -8.04
C GLU A 557 -36.41 52.07 -8.50
N LEU A 558 -35.82 53.25 -8.25
CA LEU A 558 -34.39 53.52 -8.49
C LEU A 558 -33.47 52.63 -7.63
N ILE A 559 -33.73 52.54 -6.32
CA ILE A 559 -32.96 51.65 -5.42
C ILE A 559 -33.04 50.19 -5.89
N LYS A 560 -34.21 49.73 -6.34
CA LYS A 560 -34.40 48.37 -6.87
C LYS A 560 -33.61 48.14 -8.17
N ALA A 561 -33.59 49.13 -9.07
CA ALA A 561 -32.80 49.08 -10.30
C ALA A 561 -31.29 49.04 -10.01
N ALA A 562 -30.80 49.89 -9.11
CA ALA A 562 -29.42 49.92 -8.65
C ALA A 562 -28.97 48.58 -8.03
N GLN A 563 -29.81 48.00 -7.15
CA GLN A 563 -29.55 46.68 -6.56
C GLN A 563 -29.47 45.57 -7.63
N GLN A 564 -30.36 45.60 -8.64
CA GLN A 564 -30.32 44.64 -9.74
C GLN A 564 -29.09 44.85 -10.66
N GLY A 565 -28.68 46.10 -10.90
CA GLY A 565 -27.45 46.42 -11.62
C GLY A 565 -26.21 45.84 -10.95
N CYS A 566 -26.10 46.01 -9.62
CA CYS A 566 -25.00 45.43 -8.83
C CYS A 566 -24.98 43.89 -8.89
N LEU A 567 -26.16 43.24 -8.85
CA LEU A 567 -26.27 41.78 -9.00
C LEU A 567 -25.82 41.31 -10.39
N ASN A 568 -26.25 42.00 -11.45
CA ASN A 568 -25.90 41.67 -12.83
C ASN A 568 -24.38 41.83 -13.09
N GLU A 569 -23.77 42.90 -12.58
CA GLU A 569 -22.33 43.13 -12.74
C GLU A 569 -21.48 42.17 -11.90
N ARG A 570 -21.92 41.80 -10.68
CA ARG A 570 -21.33 40.70 -9.91
C ARG A 570 -21.32 39.42 -10.73
N ASP A 571 -22.46 39.05 -11.32
CA ASP A 571 -22.61 37.79 -12.07
C ASP A 571 -21.91 37.80 -13.43
N ARG A 572 -21.55 38.99 -13.94
CA ARG A 572 -20.66 39.17 -15.08
C ARG A 572 -19.18 38.97 -14.72
N ARG A 573 -18.76 39.41 -13.53
CA ARG A 573 -17.37 39.29 -13.04
C ARG A 573 -17.05 37.92 -12.47
N LEU A 574 -17.97 37.38 -11.69
CA LEU A 574 -17.86 36.11 -10.98
C LEU A 574 -19.18 35.33 -11.15
N PRO A 575 -19.35 34.61 -12.27
CA PRO A 575 -20.59 33.90 -12.56
C PRO A 575 -20.85 32.79 -11.54
N SER A 576 -22.12 32.45 -11.33
CA SER A 576 -22.49 31.39 -10.38
C SER A 576 -22.40 29.99 -11.02
N PHE A 577 -21.96 29.00 -10.25
CA PHE A 577 -22.11 27.57 -10.59
C PHE A 577 -23.57 27.08 -10.50
N GLY A 578 -24.51 27.95 -10.14
CA GLY A 578 -25.92 27.63 -9.99
C GLY A 578 -26.22 26.86 -8.70
N ARG A 579 -27.32 26.10 -8.68
CA ARG A 579 -27.79 25.37 -7.51
C ARG A 579 -27.24 23.94 -7.45
N ILE A 580 -25.92 23.77 -7.55
CA ILE A 580 -25.28 22.47 -7.30
C ILE A 580 -25.20 22.25 -5.78
N ASN A 581 -25.78 21.16 -5.31
CA ASN A 581 -25.63 20.72 -3.92
C ASN A 581 -24.64 19.56 -3.83
N VAL A 582 -23.37 19.84 -3.52
CA VAL A 582 -22.35 18.79 -3.37
C VAL A 582 -22.56 17.86 -2.16
N GLN A 583 -23.52 18.15 -1.27
CA GLN A 583 -23.98 17.23 -0.22
C GLN A 583 -25.04 16.23 -0.74
N ASP A 584 -25.61 16.44 -1.94
CA ASP A 584 -26.47 15.46 -2.60
C ASP A 584 -25.65 14.52 -3.48
N ILE A 585 -25.79 13.21 -3.24
CA ILE A 585 -25.04 12.18 -3.95
C ILE A 585 -25.44 12.05 -5.44
N GLY A 586 -26.64 12.49 -5.81
CA GLY A 586 -27.09 12.59 -7.20
C GLY A 586 -26.38 13.71 -7.96
N ASP A 587 -26.20 14.87 -7.33
CA ASP A 587 -25.41 15.98 -7.86
C ASP A 587 -23.92 15.62 -8.00
N VAL A 588 -23.32 15.00 -6.97
CA VAL A 588 -21.93 14.51 -7.06
C VAL A 588 -21.75 13.53 -8.22
N ARG A 589 -22.69 12.59 -8.41
CA ARG A 589 -22.66 11.62 -9.53
C ARG A 589 -22.74 12.27 -10.92
N LYS A 590 -23.31 13.47 -11.07
CA LYS A 590 -23.28 14.23 -12.34
C LYS A 590 -21.89 14.81 -12.64
N CYS A 591 -21.06 15.03 -11.62
CA CYS A 591 -19.72 15.58 -11.75
C CYS A 591 -18.65 14.52 -12.05
N LEU A 592 -18.78 13.32 -11.46
CA LEU A 592 -17.78 12.24 -11.57
C LEU A 592 -17.35 11.87 -13.02
N PRO A 593 -18.22 11.85 -14.05
CA PRO A 593 -17.80 11.58 -15.43
C PRO A 593 -16.74 12.56 -15.98
N ALA A 594 -16.67 13.79 -15.46
CA ALA A 594 -15.64 14.75 -15.85
C ALA A 594 -14.33 14.57 -15.05
N VAL A 595 -14.42 14.11 -13.80
CA VAL A 595 -13.25 13.69 -12.99
C VAL A 595 -12.48 12.58 -13.71
N VAL A 596 -13.22 11.64 -14.30
CA VAL A 596 -12.65 10.47 -14.99
C VAL A 596 -11.72 10.88 -16.12
N ASN A 597 -12.11 11.84 -16.96
CA ASN A 597 -11.31 12.28 -18.10
C ASN A 597 -9.93 12.85 -17.72
N GLU A 598 -9.79 13.37 -16.50
CA GLU A 598 -8.53 13.94 -16.00
C GLU A 598 -7.71 12.93 -15.17
N LEU A 599 -8.33 11.92 -14.56
CA LEU A 599 -7.65 10.91 -13.74
C LEU A 599 -7.43 9.56 -14.43
N PHE A 600 -7.85 9.41 -15.69
CA PHE A 600 -7.83 8.13 -16.40
C PHE A 600 -6.40 7.67 -16.73
N VAL A 601 -6.08 6.43 -16.38
CA VAL A 601 -4.86 5.71 -16.77
C VAL A 601 -5.27 4.41 -17.45
N GLU A 602 -4.86 4.26 -18.70
CA GLU A 602 -4.99 3.03 -19.47
C GLU A 602 -4.09 1.94 -18.86
N ASP A 603 -4.61 0.71 -18.77
CA ASP A 603 -3.93 -0.47 -18.22
C ASP A 603 -3.27 -0.28 -16.84
N LEU A 604 -3.84 0.60 -15.99
CA LEU A 604 -3.35 0.94 -14.65
C LEU A 604 -3.01 -0.28 -13.76
N MET A 605 -3.77 -1.37 -13.88
CA MET A 605 -3.54 -2.61 -13.12
C MET A 605 -2.20 -3.28 -13.42
N ASP A 606 -1.65 -3.00 -14.61
CA ASP A 606 -0.39 -3.58 -15.10
C ASP A 606 0.80 -2.65 -14.81
N LEU A 607 0.53 -1.45 -14.26
CA LEU A 607 1.54 -0.52 -13.76
C LEU A 607 1.82 -0.69 -12.26
N PHE A 608 0.95 -1.41 -11.51
CA PHE A 608 1.15 -1.65 -10.08
C PHE A 608 2.22 -2.73 -9.79
N ASP A 609 3.04 -2.49 -8.76
CA ASP A 609 4.08 -3.40 -8.22
C ASP A 609 5.15 -3.85 -9.25
N GLN A 610 5.44 -3.02 -10.27
CA GLN A 610 6.30 -3.35 -11.43
C GLN A 610 7.82 -3.16 -11.24
N ASP A 611 8.29 -2.64 -10.09
CA ASP A 611 9.72 -2.61 -9.75
C ASP A 611 10.08 -3.90 -8.99
N ASP A 612 11.02 -4.69 -9.51
CA ASP A 612 11.45 -5.98 -8.93
C ASP A 612 12.39 -5.83 -7.73
N HIS A 613 13.02 -4.66 -7.58
CA HIS A 613 14.08 -4.37 -6.62
C HIS A 613 13.57 -3.78 -5.30
N VAL A 614 12.25 -3.62 -5.15
CA VAL A 614 11.63 -3.03 -3.97
C VAL A 614 10.52 -3.91 -3.38
N ALA A 615 10.31 -3.75 -2.08
CA ALA A 615 9.15 -4.26 -1.36
C ALA A 615 8.55 -3.16 -0.49
N ASN A 616 7.24 -2.98 -0.56
CA ASN A 616 6.53 -1.93 0.16
C ASN A 616 6.14 -2.39 1.58
N ALA A 617 6.54 -1.69 2.63
CA ALA A 617 6.21 -2.00 4.02
C ALA A 617 5.38 -0.89 4.67
N PRO A 618 4.56 -1.14 5.72
CA PRO A 618 3.74 -0.11 6.39
C PRO A 618 4.48 1.10 6.97
N ASN A 619 5.82 1.08 6.97
CA ASN A 619 6.71 2.15 7.42
C ASN A 619 7.64 2.73 6.34
N GLY A 620 7.51 2.29 5.07
CA GLY A 620 8.27 2.81 3.94
C GLY A 620 8.53 1.79 2.83
N LEU A 621 9.12 2.24 1.72
CA LEU A 621 9.58 1.40 0.63
C LEU A 621 11.00 0.87 0.92
N ILE A 622 11.16 -0.45 0.95
CA ILE A 622 12.43 -1.16 1.15
C ILE A 622 13.13 -1.32 -0.20
N ASP A 623 14.37 -0.86 -0.33
CA ASP A 623 15.26 -1.25 -1.42
C ASP A 623 15.89 -2.62 -1.10
N LEU A 624 15.49 -3.66 -1.83
CA LEU A 624 15.89 -5.05 -1.60
C LEU A 624 17.35 -5.36 -1.98
N ARG A 625 18.04 -4.44 -2.67
CA ARG A 625 19.46 -4.56 -3.02
C ARG A 625 20.36 -4.10 -1.88
N THR A 626 19.82 -3.34 -0.92
CA THR A 626 20.61 -2.64 0.10
C THR A 626 20.05 -2.74 1.53
N GLY A 627 18.82 -3.24 1.70
CA GLY A 627 18.10 -3.24 2.99
C GLY A 627 17.75 -1.84 3.51
N ASN A 628 17.78 -0.82 2.64
CA ASN A 628 17.52 0.56 3.01
C ASN A 628 16.02 0.87 2.94
N LEU A 629 15.47 1.43 4.02
CA LEU A 629 14.09 1.90 4.07
C LEU A 629 14.03 3.37 3.62
N SER A 630 13.04 3.70 2.79
CA SER A 630 12.80 5.06 2.30
C SER A 630 11.32 5.46 2.44
N GLY A 631 11.02 6.75 2.53
CA GLY A 631 9.63 7.21 2.61
C GLY A 631 8.88 6.93 1.30
N HIS A 632 7.61 6.52 1.40
CA HIS A 632 6.80 6.22 0.22
C HIS A 632 6.59 7.44 -0.70
N HIS A 633 6.25 7.16 -1.95
CA HIS A 633 5.76 8.11 -2.94
C HIS A 633 4.60 7.48 -3.74
N PRO A 634 3.54 8.22 -4.12
CA PRO A 634 2.46 7.65 -4.92
C PRO A 634 2.92 7.08 -6.28
N GLN A 635 4.00 7.64 -6.84
CA GLN A 635 4.62 7.17 -8.09
C GLN A 635 5.37 5.83 -7.95
N ASP A 636 5.57 5.31 -6.73
CA ASP A 636 6.14 3.97 -6.50
C ASP A 636 5.15 2.86 -6.92
N LEU A 637 3.87 3.22 -7.19
CA LEU A 637 2.81 2.35 -7.71
C LEU A 637 2.66 1.01 -6.96
N CYS A 638 2.97 0.98 -5.67
CA CYS A 638 2.83 -0.21 -4.84
C CYS A 638 1.36 -0.41 -4.42
N SER A 639 0.79 -1.56 -4.75
CA SER A 639 -0.56 -1.98 -4.29
C SER A 639 -0.48 -3.05 -3.20
N ASN A 640 0.59 -3.85 -3.22
CA ASN A 640 0.87 -4.85 -2.19
C ASN A 640 1.68 -4.25 -1.02
N THR A 641 1.76 -4.97 0.10
CA THR A 641 2.58 -4.59 1.26
C THR A 641 2.96 -5.78 2.16
N THR A 642 4.12 -5.69 2.83
CA THR A 642 4.66 -6.67 3.79
C THR A 642 4.16 -6.44 5.23
N SER A 643 4.73 -7.15 6.21
CA SER A 643 4.79 -6.69 7.61
C SER A 643 5.66 -5.43 7.75
N THR A 644 5.62 -4.78 8.92
CA THR A 644 6.50 -3.65 9.25
C THR A 644 7.97 -4.08 9.20
N TYR A 645 8.79 -3.37 8.44
CA TYR A 645 10.21 -3.67 8.31
C TYR A 645 11.04 -3.08 9.45
N ILE A 646 11.85 -3.90 10.11
CA ILE A 646 12.79 -3.48 11.15
C ILE A 646 14.15 -4.10 10.82
N ARG A 647 15.12 -3.25 10.42
CA ARG A 647 16.47 -3.70 10.05
C ARG A 647 17.26 -4.17 11.27
N GLY A 648 17.88 -5.34 11.18
CA GLY A 648 18.58 -6.00 12.29
C GLY A 648 17.67 -6.77 13.25
N ALA A 649 16.40 -7.00 12.89
CA ALA A 649 15.48 -7.83 13.67
C ALA A 649 15.85 -9.32 13.62
N SER A 650 16.41 -9.81 12.51
CA SER A 650 16.88 -11.20 12.39
C SER A 650 18.09 -11.51 13.31
N GLY A 651 18.88 -10.48 13.63
CA GLY A 651 20.04 -10.53 14.51
C GLY A 651 19.76 -10.20 15.98
N ALA A 652 18.50 -9.96 16.35
CA ALA A 652 18.12 -9.64 17.73
C ALA A 652 18.22 -10.87 18.65
N LEU A 653 18.50 -10.66 19.95
CA LEU A 653 18.51 -11.75 20.95
C LEU A 653 17.15 -12.44 21.14
N THR A 654 16.06 -11.82 20.68
CA THR A 654 14.71 -12.39 20.67
C THR A 654 14.31 -13.02 19.34
N ALA A 655 15.15 -12.94 18.31
CA ALA A 655 14.93 -13.58 17.01
C ALA A 655 14.88 -15.10 17.17
N ARG A 656 13.91 -15.74 16.52
CA ARG A 656 13.74 -17.21 16.60
C ARG A 656 13.69 -17.86 15.23
N PHE A 657 13.52 -17.13 14.13
CA PHE A 657 13.30 -17.73 12.83
C PHE A 657 14.51 -18.54 12.36
N ARG A 658 15.73 -18.01 12.46
CA ARG A 658 16.95 -18.79 12.11
C ARG A 658 17.15 -20.00 13.04
N SER A 659 16.82 -19.87 14.33
CA SER A 659 16.89 -20.97 15.31
C SER A 659 15.85 -22.06 15.04
N PHE A 660 14.64 -21.69 14.61
CA PHE A 660 13.62 -22.61 14.12
C PHE A 660 14.09 -23.33 12.86
N LEU A 661 14.67 -22.62 11.88
CA LEU A 661 15.24 -23.23 10.67
C LEU A 661 16.39 -24.21 10.98
N MET A 662 17.24 -23.92 11.97
CA MET A 662 18.28 -24.83 12.50
C MET A 662 17.72 -26.10 13.13
N ASP A 663 16.45 -26.09 13.54
CA ASP A 663 15.80 -27.24 14.16
C ASP A 663 14.98 -28.07 13.14
N VAL A 664 14.28 -27.42 12.20
CA VAL A 664 13.49 -28.12 11.17
C VAL A 664 14.30 -28.59 9.94
N LEU A 665 15.49 -28.04 9.68
CA LEU A 665 16.31 -28.35 8.50
C LEU A 665 17.79 -28.60 8.84
N PRO A 666 18.53 -29.36 8.01
CA PRO A 666 19.98 -29.51 8.15
C PRO A 666 20.71 -28.15 8.08
N PRO A 667 21.65 -27.83 8.99
CA PRO A 667 22.26 -26.49 9.09
C PRO A 667 22.85 -25.93 7.79
N GLY A 668 23.52 -26.78 6.99
CA GLY A 668 24.15 -26.38 5.73
C GLY A 668 23.18 -25.96 4.61
N ASN A 669 21.87 -26.12 4.80
CA ASN A 669 20.84 -25.73 3.84
C ASN A 669 20.25 -24.33 4.10
N ILE A 670 20.51 -23.74 5.27
CA ILE A 670 19.77 -22.55 5.75
C ILE A 670 20.20 -21.28 5.03
N ASP A 671 21.48 -21.14 4.71
CA ASP A 671 21.97 -19.96 3.97
C ASP A 671 21.48 -19.97 2.51
N TRP A 672 21.30 -21.16 1.92
CA TRP A 672 20.60 -21.30 0.64
C TRP A 672 19.11 -20.93 0.76
N LEU A 673 18.44 -21.37 1.83
CA LEU A 673 17.05 -21.01 2.09
C LEU A 673 16.88 -19.51 2.34
N GLN A 674 17.83 -18.84 3.00
CA GLN A 674 17.82 -17.39 3.20
C GLN A 674 17.90 -16.65 1.86
N LEU A 675 18.81 -17.06 0.97
CA LEU A 675 18.89 -16.54 -0.40
C LEU A 675 17.61 -16.80 -1.19
N PHE A 676 17.05 -18.02 -1.11
CA PHE A 676 15.80 -18.37 -1.81
C PHE A 676 14.61 -17.56 -1.30
N LEU A 677 14.44 -17.38 0.01
CA LEU A 677 13.35 -16.57 0.57
C LEU A 677 13.54 -15.08 0.27
N GLY A 678 14.78 -14.58 0.21
CA GLY A 678 15.06 -13.24 -0.28
C GLY A 678 14.70 -13.06 -1.76
N TYR A 679 15.16 -13.97 -2.61
CA TYR A 679 14.76 -14.06 -4.02
C TYR A 679 13.22 -14.16 -4.18
N CYS A 680 12.52 -14.86 -3.29
CA CYS A 680 11.05 -14.90 -3.26
C CYS A 680 10.39 -13.55 -2.96
N LEU A 681 11.05 -12.62 -2.26
CA LEU A 681 10.51 -11.28 -1.95
C LEU A 681 10.72 -10.29 -3.11
N THR A 682 11.85 -10.40 -3.82
CA THR A 682 12.07 -9.70 -5.11
C THR A 682 11.03 -10.12 -6.15
N GLY A 683 10.92 -9.39 -7.25
CA GLY A 683 10.13 -9.84 -8.42
C GLY A 683 10.89 -10.72 -9.43
N GLU A 684 12.19 -10.94 -9.21
CA GLU A 684 13.06 -11.73 -10.09
C GLU A 684 12.52 -13.16 -10.31
N THR A 685 12.56 -13.64 -11.56
CA THR A 685 12.25 -15.03 -11.94
C THR A 685 13.44 -15.76 -12.59
N SER A 686 14.60 -15.10 -12.66
CA SER A 686 15.79 -15.54 -13.40
C SER A 686 16.40 -16.88 -12.93
N GLU A 687 16.07 -17.39 -11.74
CA GLU A 687 16.53 -18.72 -11.29
C GLU A 687 15.75 -19.88 -11.92
N GLU A 688 14.50 -19.67 -12.35
CA GLU A 688 13.57 -20.68 -12.87
C GLU A 688 13.23 -21.87 -11.93
N LEU A 689 13.13 -21.65 -10.61
CA LEU A 689 12.90 -22.72 -9.64
C LEU A 689 11.42 -22.90 -9.24
N PHE A 690 11.04 -24.16 -9.03
CA PHE A 690 9.83 -24.61 -8.35
C PHE A 690 10.25 -25.42 -7.10
N VAL A 691 9.81 -25.00 -5.92
CA VAL A 691 10.22 -25.63 -4.66
C VAL A 691 9.10 -26.48 -4.09
N ILE A 692 9.42 -27.74 -3.76
CA ILE A 692 8.54 -28.65 -3.04
C ILE A 692 9.10 -28.80 -1.62
N MET A 693 8.29 -28.50 -0.62
CA MET A 693 8.60 -28.74 0.79
C MET A 693 7.81 -29.97 1.24
N ASN A 694 8.51 -31.10 1.45
CA ASN A 694 7.91 -32.39 1.75
C ASN A 694 8.30 -32.93 3.13
N GLY A 695 7.47 -33.84 3.66
CA GLY A 695 7.72 -34.59 4.89
C GLY A 695 6.41 -34.86 5.63
N GLU A 696 6.49 -35.56 6.75
CA GLU A 696 5.32 -36.09 7.46
C GLU A 696 4.46 -35.03 8.20
N GLY A 697 3.40 -35.48 8.87
CA GLY A 697 2.58 -34.62 9.71
C GLY A 697 3.35 -33.99 10.88
N ALA A 698 2.92 -32.82 11.33
CA ALA A 698 3.50 -32.09 12.47
C ALA A 698 5.02 -31.79 12.38
N ASN A 699 5.57 -31.65 11.17
CA ASN A 699 7.01 -31.46 10.92
C ASN A 699 7.47 -29.99 10.73
N GLY A 700 6.64 -29.00 11.08
CA GLY A 700 6.99 -27.57 10.97
C GLY A 700 6.71 -26.90 9.61
N LYS A 701 6.42 -27.64 8.53
CA LYS A 701 6.11 -27.08 7.18
C LYS A 701 5.10 -25.92 7.21
N SER A 702 3.91 -26.13 7.78
CA SER A 702 2.88 -25.07 7.86
C SER A 702 3.21 -23.95 8.87
N ARG A 703 4.19 -24.12 9.77
CA ARG A 703 4.72 -23.01 10.59
C ARG A 703 5.60 -22.10 9.73
N LEU A 704 6.49 -22.67 8.91
CA LEU A 704 7.29 -21.93 7.94
C LEU A 704 6.40 -21.20 6.92
N ALA A 705 5.41 -21.89 6.34
CA ALA A 705 4.45 -21.29 5.42
C ALA A 705 3.70 -20.10 6.05
N ALA A 706 3.18 -20.27 7.28
CA ALA A 706 2.49 -19.20 8.00
C ALA A 706 3.41 -18.02 8.34
N ALA A 707 4.65 -18.28 8.77
CA ALA A 707 5.64 -17.25 9.08
C ALA A 707 5.98 -16.39 7.85
N ILE A 708 6.30 -17.02 6.70
CA ILE A 708 6.61 -16.30 5.45
C ILE A 708 5.36 -15.54 4.98
N ARG A 709 4.19 -16.17 4.95
CA ARG A 709 2.92 -15.56 4.53
C ARG A 709 2.54 -14.36 5.41
N ARG A 710 2.89 -14.38 6.70
CA ARG A 710 2.71 -13.27 7.65
C ARG A 710 3.70 -12.12 7.43
N ALA A 711 4.96 -12.42 7.10
CA ALA A 711 6.00 -11.43 6.81
C ALA A 711 5.81 -10.76 5.44
N PHE A 712 5.45 -11.53 4.41
CA PHE A 712 5.28 -11.03 3.05
C PHE A 712 3.96 -10.26 2.86
N GLY A 713 3.03 -10.37 3.81
CA GLY A 713 1.74 -9.71 3.75
C GLY A 713 0.98 -10.04 2.47
N SER A 714 0.50 -9.01 1.75
CA SER A 714 -0.26 -9.23 0.52
C SER A 714 0.58 -9.65 -0.69
N TYR A 715 1.92 -9.56 -0.64
CA TYR A 715 2.79 -10.14 -1.70
C TYR A 715 2.75 -11.68 -1.73
N SER A 716 2.21 -12.34 -0.70
CA SER A 716 1.97 -13.79 -0.69
C SER A 716 0.49 -14.15 -0.83
N THR A 717 0.22 -15.34 -1.38
CA THR A 717 -1.13 -15.92 -1.41
C THR A 717 -1.11 -17.45 -1.41
N ALA A 718 -2.25 -18.06 -1.11
CA ALA A 718 -2.53 -19.43 -1.48
C ALA A 718 -3.01 -19.47 -2.96
N GLY A 719 -2.29 -20.19 -3.81
CA GLY A 719 -2.66 -20.45 -5.20
C GLY A 719 -3.61 -21.64 -5.31
N ASN A 720 -4.49 -21.61 -6.32
CA ASN A 720 -5.38 -22.72 -6.64
C ASN A 720 -4.59 -24.01 -6.96
N LYS A 721 -5.10 -25.17 -6.51
CA LYS A 721 -4.49 -26.49 -6.74
C LYS A 721 -4.10 -26.74 -8.21
N ALA A 722 -4.89 -26.24 -9.18
CA ALA A 722 -4.65 -26.39 -10.63
C ALA A 722 -3.34 -25.77 -11.16
N ILE A 723 -2.73 -24.83 -10.43
CA ILE A 723 -1.41 -24.25 -10.75
C ILE A 723 -0.30 -25.30 -10.58
N PHE A 724 -0.43 -26.13 -9.54
CA PHE A 724 0.59 -27.08 -9.11
C PHE A 724 0.30 -28.50 -9.60
N ILE A 725 -0.99 -28.87 -9.60
CA ILE A 725 -1.51 -30.20 -9.88
C ILE A 725 -2.33 -30.17 -11.17
N LYS A 726 -2.15 -31.18 -12.02
CA LYS A 726 -2.85 -31.35 -13.30
C LYS A 726 -4.33 -31.67 -13.03
N PRO A 727 -5.30 -30.87 -13.53
CA PRO A 727 -6.72 -31.15 -13.35
C PRO A 727 -7.12 -32.51 -13.94
N THR A 728 -7.93 -33.28 -13.21
CA THR A 728 -8.47 -34.60 -13.63
C THR A 728 -9.46 -34.49 -14.79
N PHE A 729 -10.13 -33.34 -14.94
CA PHE A 729 -10.97 -33.04 -16.10
C PHE A 729 -10.21 -32.18 -17.11
N LYS A 730 -10.33 -32.50 -18.41
CA LYS A 730 -9.79 -31.65 -19.48
C LYS A 730 -10.54 -30.31 -19.51
N ALA A 731 -9.92 -29.26 -18.97
CA ALA A 731 -10.36 -27.90 -19.18
C ALA A 731 -10.25 -27.54 -20.68
N ASN A 732 -11.26 -26.86 -21.22
CA ASN A 732 -11.19 -26.34 -22.59
C ASN A 732 -10.13 -25.23 -22.66
N ALA A 733 -9.33 -25.20 -23.73
CA ALA A 733 -8.31 -24.16 -23.95
C ALA A 733 -8.88 -22.73 -24.04
N SER A 734 -10.20 -22.59 -24.24
CA SER A 734 -10.94 -21.31 -24.25
C SER A 734 -11.56 -20.92 -22.89
N SER A 735 -11.35 -21.72 -21.83
CA SER A 735 -11.88 -21.46 -20.49
C SER A 735 -11.15 -20.31 -19.77
N ALA A 736 -11.77 -19.74 -18.73
CA ALA A 736 -11.19 -18.63 -17.97
C ALA A 736 -10.14 -19.12 -16.96
N SER A 737 -8.96 -18.49 -16.98
CA SER A 737 -7.85 -18.71 -16.06
C SER A 737 -7.78 -17.64 -14.96
N THR A 738 -8.93 -17.27 -14.38
CA THR A 738 -9.10 -16.44 -13.16
C THR A 738 -8.07 -16.75 -12.07
N HIS A 739 -7.75 -18.02 -11.84
CA HIS A 739 -6.76 -18.44 -10.85
C HIS A 739 -5.33 -17.96 -11.13
N LEU A 740 -4.99 -17.67 -12.40
CA LEU A 740 -3.73 -17.03 -12.81
C LEU A 740 -3.81 -15.50 -12.71
N MET A 741 -4.98 -14.90 -12.92
CA MET A 741 -5.19 -13.46 -12.71
C MET A 741 -5.03 -13.09 -11.23
N HIS A 742 -5.54 -13.93 -10.33
CA HIS A 742 -5.43 -13.75 -8.87
C HIS A 742 -3.99 -13.73 -8.33
N ILE A 743 -3.01 -14.25 -9.08
CA ILE A 743 -1.59 -14.28 -8.68
C ILE A 743 -0.70 -13.25 -9.41
N LYS A 744 -1.24 -12.49 -10.36
CA LYS A 744 -0.50 -11.56 -11.26
C LYS A 744 0.42 -10.59 -10.51
N SER A 745 -0.04 -10.00 -9.39
CA SER A 745 0.74 -9.05 -8.58
C SER A 745 1.45 -9.66 -7.35
N LYS A 746 1.66 -10.98 -7.33
CA LYS A 746 2.25 -11.70 -6.18
C LYS A 746 3.72 -12.02 -6.40
N ARG A 747 4.44 -12.24 -5.28
CA ARG A 747 5.85 -12.63 -5.25
C ARG A 747 6.05 -14.05 -4.70
N PHE A 748 5.18 -14.50 -3.79
CA PHE A 748 5.27 -15.84 -3.17
C PHE A 748 3.92 -16.58 -3.18
N VAL A 749 3.73 -17.50 -4.13
CA VAL A 749 2.50 -18.27 -4.32
C VAL A 749 2.69 -19.67 -3.76
N THR A 750 1.82 -20.04 -2.83
CA THR A 750 1.92 -21.30 -2.07
C THR A 750 0.72 -22.19 -2.30
N ASN A 751 0.86 -23.51 -2.22
CA ASN A 751 -0.28 -24.41 -2.05
C ASN A 751 0.04 -25.46 -0.97
N GLU A 752 -0.97 -25.86 -0.20
CA GLU A 752 -0.89 -26.79 0.93
C GLU A 752 -1.77 -28.05 0.72
N GLU A 753 -2.31 -28.24 -0.49
CA GLU A 753 -3.32 -29.25 -0.85
C GLU A 753 -2.81 -30.17 -1.96
N SER A 754 -2.17 -31.29 -1.59
CA SER A 754 -2.07 -32.45 -2.50
C SER A 754 -2.35 -33.76 -1.80
N GLU A 755 -2.94 -34.66 -2.57
CA GLU A 755 -3.36 -36.01 -2.23
C GLU A 755 -2.32 -37.03 -2.72
N LYS A 756 -2.49 -38.31 -2.35
CA LYS A 756 -1.49 -39.36 -2.63
C LYS A 756 -1.24 -39.54 -4.13
N ASP A 757 -2.30 -39.53 -4.93
CA ASP A 757 -2.28 -39.94 -6.34
C ASP A 757 -2.44 -38.73 -7.31
N ASP A 758 -2.17 -37.51 -6.81
CA ASP A 758 -2.12 -36.30 -7.64
C ASP A 758 -0.93 -36.32 -8.61
N HIS A 759 -1.07 -35.67 -9.77
CA HIS A 759 0.04 -35.47 -10.72
C HIS A 759 0.42 -33.98 -10.85
N LEU A 760 1.72 -33.66 -10.96
CA LEU A 760 2.18 -32.29 -11.19
C LEU A 760 1.68 -31.73 -12.55
N ASN A 761 1.31 -30.45 -12.57
CA ASN A 761 1.03 -29.70 -13.80
C ASN A 761 2.34 -29.30 -14.50
N GLY A 762 3.15 -30.28 -14.89
CA GLY A 762 4.53 -30.09 -15.35
C GLY A 762 4.68 -29.15 -16.55
N ALA A 763 3.66 -29.05 -17.42
CA ALA A 763 3.65 -28.08 -18.51
C ALA A 763 3.58 -26.64 -17.97
N PHE A 764 2.55 -26.32 -17.18
CA PHE A 764 2.37 -24.97 -16.64
C PHE A 764 3.46 -24.59 -15.63
N LEU A 765 3.97 -25.54 -14.83
CA LEU A 765 5.08 -25.30 -13.91
C LEU A 765 6.35 -24.86 -14.65
N LYS A 766 6.65 -25.44 -15.83
CA LYS A 766 7.79 -25.02 -16.66
C LYS A 766 7.57 -23.67 -17.33
N GLU A 767 6.34 -23.36 -17.72
CA GLU A 767 5.92 -22.08 -18.32
C GLU A 767 6.00 -20.94 -17.29
N ALA A 768 5.28 -21.05 -16.18
CA ALA A 768 5.21 -20.06 -15.12
C ALA A 768 6.56 -19.81 -14.41
N ALA A 769 7.43 -20.82 -14.33
CA ALA A 769 8.79 -20.65 -13.81
C ALA A 769 9.78 -20.11 -14.85
N SER A 770 9.42 -19.96 -16.12
CA SER A 770 10.39 -19.57 -17.18
C SER A 770 10.71 -18.07 -17.24
N GLY A 771 9.92 -17.22 -16.58
CA GLY A 771 10.03 -15.76 -16.68
C GLY A 771 9.54 -15.16 -18.01
N ASN A 772 9.10 -15.98 -18.97
CA ASN A 772 8.41 -15.49 -20.17
C ASN A 772 6.99 -15.00 -19.83
N PRO A 773 6.39 -14.12 -20.65
CA PRO A 773 5.00 -13.74 -20.50
C PRO A 773 4.05 -14.94 -20.56
N ILE A 774 2.95 -14.88 -19.80
CA ILE A 774 1.87 -15.87 -19.82
C ILE A 774 0.52 -15.21 -20.13
N GLU A 775 -0.32 -15.90 -20.89
CA GLU A 775 -1.68 -15.45 -21.24
C GLU A 775 -2.67 -15.93 -20.17
N ALA A 776 -3.32 -14.99 -19.48
CA ALA A 776 -4.31 -15.26 -18.45
C ALA A 776 -5.63 -14.52 -18.73
N ARG A 777 -6.77 -15.10 -18.36
CA ARG A 777 -8.09 -14.59 -18.71
C ARG A 777 -9.05 -14.62 -17.54
N GLU A 778 -9.45 -13.44 -17.09
CA GLU A 778 -10.53 -13.30 -16.11
C GLU A 778 -11.91 -13.59 -16.73
N LEU A 779 -12.87 -14.03 -15.92
CA LEU A 779 -14.18 -14.48 -16.38
C LEU A 779 -14.96 -13.32 -17.04
N PHE A 780 -15.42 -13.54 -18.28
CA PHE A 780 -16.04 -12.51 -19.15
C PHE A 780 -15.12 -11.33 -19.54
N CYS A 781 -13.80 -11.45 -19.37
CA CYS A 781 -12.82 -10.51 -19.91
C CYS A 781 -12.26 -10.99 -21.26
N LYS A 782 -11.48 -10.13 -21.93
CA LYS A 782 -10.46 -10.59 -22.90
C LYS A 782 -9.30 -11.27 -22.15
N PRO A 783 -8.50 -12.12 -22.81
CA PRO A 783 -7.20 -12.49 -22.28
C PRO A 783 -6.29 -11.27 -22.09
N GLN A 784 -5.33 -11.39 -21.18
CA GLN A 784 -4.29 -10.43 -20.87
C GLN A 784 -2.96 -11.18 -20.73
N GLU A 785 -1.90 -10.61 -21.29
CA GLU A 785 -0.54 -11.14 -21.19
C GLU A 785 0.17 -10.48 -20.00
N TYR A 786 0.96 -11.24 -19.22
CA TYR A 786 1.79 -10.65 -18.17
C TYR A 786 3.05 -11.48 -17.86
N ILE A 787 4.12 -10.81 -17.42
CA ILE A 787 5.37 -11.47 -16.99
C ILE A 787 5.21 -11.96 -15.54
N PRO A 788 5.39 -13.26 -15.24
CA PRO A 788 5.39 -13.78 -13.88
C PRO A 788 6.47 -13.10 -13.02
N ARG A 789 6.06 -12.60 -11.85
CA ARG A 789 6.94 -12.04 -10.81
C ARG A 789 6.91 -12.85 -9.50
N TYR A 790 6.21 -13.99 -9.51
CA TYR A 790 6.05 -14.89 -8.37
C TYR A 790 6.98 -16.11 -8.43
N LYS A 791 7.28 -16.64 -7.24
CA LYS A 791 7.91 -17.94 -7.02
C LYS A 791 6.83 -18.93 -6.55
N LEU A 792 6.88 -20.16 -7.07
CA LEU A 792 5.93 -21.23 -6.76
C LEU A 792 6.49 -22.17 -5.68
N CYS A 793 5.72 -22.40 -4.62
CA CYS A 793 6.08 -23.35 -3.55
C CYS A 793 4.92 -24.30 -3.19
N LEU A 794 5.14 -25.60 -3.35
CA LEU A 794 4.21 -26.64 -2.90
C LEU A 794 4.64 -27.17 -1.54
N PHE A 795 3.80 -27.00 -0.52
CA PHE A 795 3.99 -27.58 0.81
C PHE A 795 3.11 -28.82 0.91
N THR A 796 3.68 -30.02 1.06
CA THR A 796 2.85 -31.24 1.02
C THR A 796 3.39 -32.40 1.84
N ASN A 797 2.49 -33.29 2.26
CA ASN A 797 2.84 -34.57 2.85
C ASN A 797 3.06 -35.65 1.76
N TYR A 798 2.36 -35.56 0.62
CA TYR A 798 2.42 -36.52 -0.49
C TYR A 798 3.08 -35.90 -1.72
N ARG A 799 4.15 -36.52 -2.23
CA ARG A 799 4.88 -36.01 -3.42
C ARG A 799 4.06 -36.36 -4.68
N PRO A 800 3.56 -35.39 -5.48
CA PRO A 800 2.70 -35.71 -6.63
C PRO A 800 3.49 -36.36 -7.77
N HIS A 801 2.87 -37.24 -8.54
CA HIS A 801 3.52 -37.96 -9.63
C HIS A 801 3.85 -37.07 -10.84
N PHE A 802 4.94 -37.36 -11.54
CA PHE A 802 5.34 -36.65 -12.77
C PHE A 802 6.11 -37.56 -13.73
N PRO A 803 6.15 -37.28 -15.04
CA PRO A 803 6.93 -38.07 -15.99
C PRO A 803 8.43 -37.94 -15.68
N SER A 804 9.07 -39.06 -15.34
CA SER A 804 10.50 -39.14 -14.99
C SER A 804 11.44 -38.79 -16.16
N ASP A 805 10.97 -38.84 -17.41
CA ASP A 805 11.70 -38.38 -18.59
C ASP A 805 11.63 -36.85 -18.83
N ASP A 806 10.82 -36.11 -18.05
CA ASP A 806 10.73 -34.65 -18.13
C ASP A 806 11.89 -33.95 -17.40
N ALA A 807 13.11 -34.14 -17.90
CA ALA A 807 14.32 -33.49 -17.40
C ALA A 807 14.21 -31.94 -17.38
N ALA A 808 13.33 -31.36 -18.19
CA ALA A 808 13.05 -29.92 -18.21
C ALA A 808 12.17 -29.46 -17.03
N LEU A 809 11.38 -30.35 -16.42
CA LEU A 809 10.71 -30.12 -15.13
C LEU A 809 11.68 -30.42 -13.99
N LEU A 810 12.35 -31.57 -14.02
CA LEU A 810 13.24 -32.02 -12.94
C LEU A 810 14.37 -31.02 -12.64
N ARG A 811 14.96 -30.40 -13.67
CA ARG A 811 15.99 -29.35 -13.49
C ARG A 811 15.51 -28.09 -12.73
N ARG A 812 14.20 -27.91 -12.57
CA ARG A 812 13.57 -26.79 -11.87
C ARG A 812 13.07 -27.17 -10.46
N ILE A 813 12.93 -28.46 -10.16
CA ILE A 813 12.48 -28.95 -8.85
C ILE A 813 13.61 -28.81 -7.82
N VAL A 814 13.32 -28.15 -6.70
CA VAL A 814 14.10 -28.28 -5.46
C VAL A 814 13.23 -28.98 -4.42
N LEU A 815 13.61 -30.18 -3.98
CA LEU A 815 12.90 -30.91 -2.94
C LEU A 815 13.57 -30.67 -1.58
N ILE A 816 12.84 -30.00 -0.68
CA ILE A 816 13.25 -29.72 0.70
C ILE A 816 12.53 -30.70 1.62
N MET A 817 13.30 -31.61 2.22
CA MET A 817 12.79 -32.61 3.16
C MET A 817 12.75 -32.05 4.59
N PHE A 818 11.66 -32.33 5.30
CA PHE A 818 11.39 -31.98 6.69
C PHE A 818 11.18 -33.27 7.48
N ASP A 819 12.29 -33.86 7.93
CA ASP A 819 12.34 -35.26 8.37
C ASP A 819 11.84 -35.50 9.81
N PHE A 820 11.88 -34.46 10.65
CA PHE A 820 11.48 -34.54 12.06
C PHE A 820 9.97 -34.42 12.26
N ILE A 821 9.42 -35.14 13.25
CA ILE A 821 8.02 -35.08 13.67
C ILE A 821 7.99 -34.49 15.07
N TYR A 822 7.30 -33.36 15.24
CA TYR A 822 7.21 -32.69 16.54
C TYR A 822 6.03 -33.24 17.35
N LYS A 823 6.31 -33.65 18.58
CA LYS A 823 5.36 -34.29 19.49
C LYS A 823 5.17 -33.48 20.78
N ALA A 824 3.97 -33.57 21.34
CA ALA A 824 3.72 -33.12 22.71
C ALA A 824 4.48 -34.02 23.70
N PRO A 825 4.79 -33.57 24.93
CA PRO A 825 5.62 -34.33 25.87
C PRO A 825 5.09 -35.73 26.24
N ASP A 826 3.79 -35.92 26.11
CA ASP A 826 3.04 -37.16 26.32
C ASP A 826 2.97 -38.09 25.08
N GLU A 827 3.20 -37.54 23.88
CA GLU A 827 3.33 -38.32 22.63
C GLU A 827 4.80 -38.59 22.22
N LEU A 828 5.76 -38.12 23.00
CA LEU A 828 7.19 -38.13 22.64
C LEU A 828 7.85 -39.48 22.96
N ASP A 829 7.81 -40.43 22.01
CA ASP A 829 8.75 -41.56 22.05
C ASP A 829 10.19 -41.06 21.84
N VAL A 830 10.98 -41.14 22.90
CA VAL A 830 12.40 -40.71 22.96
C VAL A 830 13.35 -41.66 22.22
N ASN A 831 12.91 -42.85 21.82
CA ASN A 831 13.72 -43.82 21.08
C ASN A 831 13.67 -43.57 19.56
N ASN A 832 12.58 -42.98 19.07
CA ASN A 832 12.44 -42.61 17.67
C ASN A 832 13.30 -41.38 17.34
N LYS A 833 14.40 -41.59 16.59
CA LYS A 833 15.34 -40.54 16.15
C LYS A 833 14.71 -39.43 15.31
N ARG A 834 13.50 -39.62 14.77
CA ARG A 834 12.75 -38.59 14.04
C ARG A 834 11.84 -37.75 14.95
N HIS A 835 11.58 -38.17 16.18
CA HIS A 835 10.73 -37.41 17.11
C HIS A 835 11.49 -36.25 17.78
N LYS A 836 10.84 -35.11 17.93
CA LYS A 836 11.33 -33.93 18.66
C LYS A 836 10.25 -33.34 19.58
N PRO A 837 10.61 -32.71 20.72
CA PRO A 837 9.66 -31.99 21.55
C PRO A 837 9.12 -30.74 20.84
N MET A 838 7.80 -30.53 20.87
CA MET A 838 7.15 -29.39 20.20
C MET A 838 7.22 -28.09 21.03
N ASP A 839 7.84 -27.04 20.49
CA ASP A 839 7.71 -25.68 21.06
C ASP A 839 6.34 -25.07 20.72
N LEU A 840 5.48 -25.04 21.74
CA LEU A 840 4.13 -24.47 21.67
C LEU A 840 4.13 -22.93 21.50
N THR A 841 5.25 -22.25 21.78
CA THR A 841 5.39 -20.79 21.71
C THR A 841 5.73 -20.26 20.32
N LEU A 842 6.26 -21.10 19.41
CA LEU A 842 6.56 -20.71 18.02
C LEU A 842 5.33 -20.17 17.27
N LYS A 843 4.14 -20.71 17.55
CA LYS A 843 2.90 -20.24 16.91
C LYS A 843 2.63 -18.76 17.22
N SER A 844 2.53 -18.42 18.50
CA SER A 844 2.24 -17.04 18.94
C SER A 844 3.38 -16.08 18.61
N TYR A 845 4.63 -16.57 18.59
CA TYR A 845 5.77 -15.80 18.11
C TYR A 845 5.63 -15.40 16.64
N PHE A 846 5.42 -16.34 15.71
CA PHE A 846 5.28 -16.02 14.28
C PHE A 846 3.98 -15.28 13.92
N GLU A 847 2.94 -15.36 14.74
CA GLU A 847 1.71 -14.55 14.57
C GLU A 847 1.90 -13.08 15.01
N SER A 848 2.84 -12.83 15.94
CA SER A 848 3.16 -11.50 16.49
C SER A 848 3.79 -10.53 15.48
N ALA A 849 3.88 -9.25 15.85
CA ALA A 849 4.59 -8.25 15.05
C ALA A 849 6.13 -8.42 15.12
N GLU A 850 6.66 -9.00 16.21
CA GLU A 850 8.09 -9.25 16.41
C GLU A 850 8.58 -10.38 15.50
N GLY A 851 7.95 -11.55 15.57
CA GLY A 851 8.27 -12.67 14.68
C GLY A 851 8.00 -12.36 13.20
N ALA A 852 7.03 -11.51 12.89
CA ALA A 852 6.79 -11.02 11.53
C ALA A 852 7.87 -10.03 11.02
N ALA A 853 8.65 -9.42 11.92
CA ALA A 853 9.77 -8.55 11.57
C ALA A 853 11.09 -9.34 11.47
N ASP A 854 11.35 -10.27 12.40
CA ASP A 854 12.44 -11.28 12.34
C ASP A 854 12.45 -12.01 10.99
N VAL A 855 11.31 -12.61 10.61
CA VAL A 855 11.15 -13.33 9.34
C VAL A 855 11.33 -12.41 8.13
N LEU A 856 10.79 -11.18 8.16
CA LEU A 856 10.92 -10.25 7.03
C LEU A 856 12.37 -9.79 6.84
N ASP A 857 13.06 -9.44 7.92
CA ASP A 857 14.44 -8.96 7.87
C ASP A 857 15.42 -10.05 7.45
N PHE A 858 15.24 -11.28 7.93
CA PHE A 858 15.98 -12.45 7.42
C PHE A 858 15.83 -12.61 5.89
N CYS A 859 14.64 -12.33 5.35
CA CYS A 859 14.40 -12.35 3.90
C CYS A 859 14.99 -11.12 3.17
N VAL A 860 14.95 -9.92 3.76
CA VAL A 860 15.55 -8.70 3.16
C VAL A 860 17.09 -8.81 3.14
N GLU A 861 17.71 -9.38 4.16
CA GLU A 861 19.12 -9.79 4.15
C GLU A 861 19.39 -10.82 3.04
N GLY A 862 18.51 -11.81 2.90
CA GLY A 862 18.55 -12.79 1.80
C GLY A 862 18.52 -12.14 0.41
N ALA A 863 17.67 -11.13 0.22
CA ALA A 863 17.55 -10.40 -1.05
C ALA A 863 18.77 -9.51 -1.31
N THR A 864 19.30 -8.87 -0.26
CA THR A 864 20.54 -8.09 -0.31
C THR A 864 21.72 -8.98 -0.72
N MET A 865 21.84 -10.18 -0.12
CA MET A 865 22.85 -11.16 -0.49
C MET A 865 22.64 -11.73 -1.91
N TYR A 866 21.39 -11.93 -2.34
CA TYR A 866 21.07 -12.38 -3.70
C TYR A 866 21.53 -11.34 -4.73
N TYR A 867 21.17 -10.06 -4.56
CA TYR A 867 21.58 -9.00 -5.47
C TYR A 867 23.09 -8.74 -5.47
N ALA A 868 23.76 -8.75 -4.31
CA ALA A 868 25.21 -8.60 -4.24
C ALA A 868 25.97 -9.71 -4.99
N ARG A 869 25.43 -10.94 -5.02
CA ARG A 869 25.98 -12.05 -5.83
C ARG A 869 25.61 -11.91 -7.31
N LYS A 870 24.41 -11.44 -7.63
CA LYS A 870 23.97 -11.19 -9.01
C LYS A 870 24.75 -10.06 -9.67
N GLU A 871 25.12 -9.01 -8.94
CA GLU A 871 26.03 -7.95 -9.42
C GLU A 871 27.43 -8.51 -9.77
N GLN A 872 27.94 -9.46 -8.98
CA GLN A 872 29.23 -10.12 -9.22
C GLN A 872 29.19 -11.12 -10.39
N SER A 873 28.02 -11.69 -10.71
CA SER A 873 27.85 -12.71 -11.75
C SER A 873 26.48 -12.61 -12.46
N PRO A 874 26.21 -11.59 -13.30
CA PRO A 874 24.86 -11.31 -13.81
C PRO A 874 24.23 -12.42 -14.68
N GLU A 875 25.05 -13.17 -15.40
CA GLU A 875 24.66 -14.31 -16.25
C GLU A 875 24.39 -15.61 -15.46
N SER A 876 24.68 -15.65 -14.16
CA SER A 876 24.69 -16.87 -13.35
C SER A 876 23.42 -17.08 -12.53
N LYS A 877 22.98 -18.34 -12.46
CA LYS A 877 21.96 -18.82 -11.50
C LYS A 877 22.54 -18.77 -10.08
N ILE A 878 22.16 -17.77 -9.28
CA ILE A 878 22.74 -17.49 -7.97
C ILE A 878 22.35 -18.54 -6.91
N LEU A 879 21.26 -19.27 -7.13
CA LEU A 879 20.85 -20.42 -6.31
C LEU A 879 21.46 -21.75 -6.77
N SER A 880 22.37 -21.72 -7.77
CA SER A 880 23.15 -22.87 -8.20
C SER A 880 24.60 -22.80 -7.65
N PRO A 881 25.22 -23.92 -7.24
CA PRO A 881 24.67 -25.27 -7.19
C PRO A 881 23.66 -25.47 -6.06
N ILE A 882 22.55 -26.16 -6.36
CA ILE A 882 21.57 -26.60 -5.36
C ILE A 882 22.29 -27.52 -4.33
N PRO A 883 22.06 -27.33 -3.01
CA PRO A 883 22.66 -28.15 -1.94
C PRO A 883 22.50 -29.66 -2.16
N HIS A 884 23.49 -30.43 -1.72
CA HIS A 884 23.53 -31.89 -1.94
C HIS A 884 22.28 -32.60 -1.43
N ALA A 885 21.79 -32.26 -0.23
CA ALA A 885 20.60 -32.87 0.36
C ALA A 885 19.36 -32.70 -0.53
N PHE A 886 19.10 -31.49 -1.03
CA PHE A 886 17.94 -31.20 -1.88
C PHE A 886 18.06 -31.83 -3.27
N ARG A 887 19.29 -31.94 -3.79
CA ARG A 887 19.57 -32.61 -5.07
C ARG A 887 19.37 -34.12 -4.97
N ALA A 888 19.88 -34.74 -3.90
CA ALA A 888 19.72 -36.16 -3.64
C ALA A 888 18.23 -36.52 -3.49
N ALA A 889 17.48 -35.76 -2.68
CA ALA A 889 16.03 -35.95 -2.54
C ALA A 889 15.29 -35.80 -3.88
N ALA A 890 15.65 -34.81 -4.70
CA ALA A 890 15.05 -34.65 -6.04
C ALA A 890 15.42 -35.79 -7.01
N GLN A 891 16.59 -36.41 -6.86
CA GLN A 891 17.01 -37.59 -7.65
C GLN A 891 16.30 -38.87 -7.20
N GLU A 892 16.15 -39.07 -5.89
CA GLU A 892 15.36 -40.14 -5.27
C GLU A 892 13.90 -40.08 -5.75
N TYR A 893 13.26 -38.90 -5.63
CA TYR A 893 11.90 -38.63 -6.11
C TYR A 893 11.73 -38.79 -7.63
N ALA A 894 12.79 -38.55 -8.43
CA ALA A 894 12.77 -38.86 -9.86
C ALA A 894 12.82 -40.37 -10.14
N ALA A 895 13.59 -41.14 -9.36
CA ALA A 895 13.64 -42.59 -9.46
C ALA A 895 12.34 -43.27 -9.02
N GLU A 896 11.68 -42.76 -7.97
CA GLU A 896 10.33 -43.19 -7.54
C GLU A 896 9.26 -43.07 -8.64
N ASN A 897 9.47 -42.16 -9.61
CA ASN A 897 8.58 -41.94 -10.76
C ASN A 897 9.06 -42.63 -12.04
N ASP A 898 10.14 -43.41 -12.00
CA ASP A 898 10.64 -44.21 -13.14
C ASP A 898 10.16 -45.66 -13.03
N HIS A 899 8.83 -45.85 -13.05
CA HIS A 899 8.18 -47.17 -13.01
C HIS A 899 8.69 -48.13 -14.10
N LEU A 900 9.19 -47.60 -15.22
CA LEU A 900 9.83 -48.40 -16.26
C LEU A 900 11.21 -48.91 -15.83
N GLN A 901 11.98 -48.14 -15.06
CA GLN A 901 13.23 -48.63 -14.45
C GLN A 901 12.95 -49.73 -13.43
N CYS A 902 12.00 -49.52 -12.52
CA CYS A 902 11.56 -50.51 -11.53
C CYS A 902 11.21 -51.84 -12.23
N PHE A 903 10.33 -51.80 -13.24
CA PHE A 903 9.98 -52.97 -14.04
C PHE A 903 11.18 -53.65 -14.75
N ILE A 904 12.15 -52.87 -15.22
CA ILE A 904 13.37 -53.38 -15.88
C ILE A 904 14.35 -54.05 -14.90
N ASP A 905 14.33 -53.67 -13.63
CA ASP A 905 15.20 -54.23 -12.60
C ASP A 905 14.52 -55.40 -11.86
N GLU A 906 13.22 -55.30 -11.60
CA GLU A 906 12.40 -56.31 -10.92
C GLU A 906 11.96 -57.45 -11.85
N SER A 907 11.49 -57.16 -13.07
CA SER A 907 10.84 -58.17 -13.95
C SER A 907 11.68 -58.60 -15.16
N CYS A 908 12.89 -58.04 -15.35
CA CYS A 908 13.69 -58.29 -16.55
C CYS A 908 15.14 -58.71 -16.25
N VAL A 909 15.79 -59.33 -17.24
CA VAL A 909 17.22 -59.70 -17.22
C VAL A 909 17.94 -59.05 -18.40
N LYS A 910 19.08 -58.42 -18.12
CA LYS A 910 19.88 -57.61 -19.05
C LYS A 910 21.00 -58.46 -19.67
N GLY A 911 21.27 -58.30 -20.97
CA GLY A 911 22.34 -59.04 -21.65
C GLY A 911 22.29 -58.93 -23.18
N ASP A 912 23.46 -58.82 -23.81
CA ASP A 912 23.61 -58.50 -25.24
C ASP A 912 22.97 -59.50 -26.22
N SER A 913 22.77 -60.75 -25.80
CA SER A 913 22.13 -61.81 -26.59
C SER A 913 20.61 -61.87 -26.41
N PHE A 914 20.05 -61.14 -25.44
CA PHE A 914 18.63 -61.21 -25.11
C PHE A 914 17.74 -60.30 -25.97
N GLY A 915 16.48 -60.69 -26.09
CA GLY A 915 15.43 -59.86 -26.67
C GLY A 915 14.04 -60.33 -26.24
N VAL A 916 13.11 -59.38 -26.13
CA VAL A 916 11.69 -59.57 -25.81
C VAL A 916 10.82 -58.93 -26.90
N THR A 917 9.70 -59.55 -27.30
CA THR A 917 8.83 -58.91 -28.31
C THR A 917 8.15 -57.66 -27.72
N LYS A 918 7.77 -56.68 -28.55
CA LYS A 918 7.09 -55.48 -28.05
C LYS A 918 5.77 -55.85 -27.36
N VAL A 919 5.09 -56.90 -27.83
CA VAL A 919 3.80 -57.34 -27.27
C VAL A 919 4.00 -57.91 -25.87
N ASP A 920 4.91 -58.85 -25.70
CA ASP A 920 5.13 -59.52 -24.41
C ASP A 920 5.62 -58.53 -23.34
N PHE A 921 6.50 -57.60 -23.73
CA PHE A 921 6.99 -56.54 -22.85
C PHE A 921 5.88 -55.55 -22.46
N VAL A 922 5.06 -55.09 -23.42
CA VAL A 922 3.92 -54.19 -23.13
C VAL A 922 2.91 -54.87 -22.23
N ASN A 923 2.55 -56.13 -22.49
CA ASN A 923 1.60 -56.86 -21.66
C ASN A 923 2.11 -57.01 -20.22
N LYS A 924 3.36 -57.47 -20.04
CA LYS A 924 3.93 -57.67 -18.70
C LYS A 924 4.19 -56.35 -17.95
N PHE A 925 4.52 -55.26 -18.66
CA PHE A 925 4.63 -53.93 -18.08
C PHE A 925 3.25 -53.36 -17.70
N LEU A 926 2.20 -53.61 -18.48
CA LEU A 926 0.82 -53.26 -18.12
C LEU A 926 0.37 -54.03 -16.87
N GLU A 927 0.65 -55.34 -16.77
CA GLU A 927 0.37 -56.13 -15.56
C GLU A 927 1.06 -55.55 -14.33
N PHE A 928 2.34 -55.17 -14.44
CA PHE A 928 3.10 -54.51 -13.36
C PHE A 928 2.48 -53.17 -12.95
N LEU A 929 2.16 -52.29 -13.92
CA LEU A 929 1.53 -51.01 -13.66
C LEU A 929 0.14 -51.17 -13.01
N TYR A 930 -0.68 -52.12 -13.48
CA TYR A 930 -1.97 -52.43 -12.87
C TYR A 930 -1.85 -52.97 -11.44
N ALA A 931 -0.86 -53.84 -11.18
CA ALA A 931 -0.61 -54.39 -9.85
C ALA A 931 -0.12 -53.33 -8.84
N GLY A 932 0.73 -52.39 -9.28
CA GLY A 932 1.17 -51.24 -8.48
C GLY A 932 0.15 -50.09 -8.37
N GLY A 933 -0.96 -50.14 -9.12
CA GLY A 933 -1.96 -49.07 -9.17
C GLY A 933 -1.52 -47.81 -9.93
N HIS A 934 -0.52 -47.93 -10.80
CA HIS A 934 0.08 -46.82 -11.56
C HIS A 934 -0.69 -46.49 -12.84
N ASP A 935 -0.48 -45.28 -13.39
CA ASP A 935 -1.05 -44.89 -14.68
C ASP A 935 -0.54 -45.83 -15.79
N THR A 936 -1.45 -46.52 -16.48
CA THR A 936 -1.11 -47.45 -17.56
C THR A 936 -0.79 -46.74 -18.88
N SER A 937 -0.98 -45.42 -18.98
CA SER A 937 -0.71 -44.66 -20.21
C SER A 937 0.77 -44.63 -20.60
N VAL A 938 1.71 -44.79 -19.66
CA VAL A 938 3.16 -44.86 -19.95
C VAL A 938 3.58 -46.12 -20.72
N ALA A 939 2.74 -47.16 -20.78
CA ALA A 939 2.97 -48.31 -21.66
C ALA A 939 2.61 -48.05 -23.14
N GLY A 940 2.06 -46.86 -23.46
CA GLY A 940 1.63 -46.46 -24.81
C GLY A 940 2.76 -46.07 -25.77
N ASP A 941 2.46 -45.19 -26.72
CA ASP A 941 3.36 -44.86 -27.85
C ASP A 941 4.73 -44.29 -27.44
N GLY A 942 4.85 -43.70 -26.26
CA GLY A 942 6.12 -43.22 -25.70
C GLY A 942 7.11 -44.34 -25.35
N LEU A 943 6.65 -45.55 -25.05
CA LEU A 943 7.45 -46.62 -24.46
C LEU A 943 8.69 -46.99 -25.30
N ALA A 944 8.57 -47.00 -26.63
CA ALA A 944 9.70 -47.31 -27.51
C ALA A 944 10.80 -46.23 -27.49
N ARG A 945 10.46 -44.98 -27.15
CA ARG A 945 11.45 -43.91 -26.92
C ARG A 945 12.12 -44.07 -25.56
N ALA A 946 11.33 -44.36 -24.51
CA ALA A 946 11.85 -44.57 -23.16
C ALA A 946 12.81 -45.77 -23.10
N MET A 947 12.47 -46.89 -23.75
CA MET A 947 13.35 -48.05 -23.90
C MET A 947 14.66 -47.73 -24.63
N ASN A 948 14.61 -46.97 -25.75
CA ASN A 948 15.81 -46.48 -26.42
C ASN A 948 16.69 -45.61 -25.50
N VAL A 949 16.11 -44.72 -24.69
CA VAL A 949 16.86 -43.88 -23.72
C VAL A 949 17.53 -44.73 -22.65
N LYS A 950 16.89 -45.82 -22.20
CA LYS A 950 17.47 -46.82 -21.29
C LYS A 950 18.43 -47.81 -21.98
N GLY A 951 18.74 -47.63 -23.27
CA GLY A 951 19.69 -48.44 -24.03
C GLY A 951 19.12 -49.68 -24.74
N TYR A 952 17.83 -49.96 -24.60
CA TYR A 952 17.17 -51.15 -25.16
C TYR A 952 16.52 -50.83 -26.50
N THR A 953 17.25 -51.09 -27.58
CA THR A 953 16.88 -50.66 -28.93
C THR A 953 15.97 -51.65 -29.66
N SER A 954 15.16 -51.15 -30.60
CA SER A 954 14.39 -51.99 -31.54
C SER A 954 15.17 -52.46 -32.77
N THR A 955 16.48 -52.22 -32.79
CA THR A 955 17.43 -52.53 -33.87
C THR A 955 18.72 -53.06 -33.27
N SER A 956 19.24 -54.22 -33.71
CA SER A 956 20.45 -54.78 -33.08
C SER A 956 21.70 -53.94 -33.37
N LYS A 957 22.72 -54.11 -32.51
CA LYS A 957 24.05 -53.47 -32.62
C LYS A 957 24.74 -53.74 -33.98
N ASP A 958 24.32 -54.77 -34.72
CA ASP A 958 24.87 -55.19 -36.02
C ASP A 958 24.40 -54.32 -37.21
N GLY A 959 23.55 -53.31 -37.00
CA GLY A 959 22.99 -52.44 -38.05
C GLY A 959 21.96 -53.12 -38.97
N LYS A 960 21.73 -54.43 -38.84
CA LYS A 960 20.74 -55.18 -39.62
C LYS A 960 19.32 -54.86 -39.16
N LYS A 961 18.55 -54.17 -40.02
CA LYS A 961 17.11 -53.96 -39.82
C LYS A 961 16.39 -55.32 -39.66
N ASN A 962 15.36 -55.32 -38.81
CA ASN A 962 14.38 -56.41 -38.68
C ASN A 962 14.95 -57.80 -38.32
N ARG A 963 15.91 -57.85 -37.38
CA ARG A 963 16.05 -59.08 -36.57
C ARG A 963 14.74 -59.20 -35.77
N MET A 964 13.98 -60.28 -35.98
CA MET A 964 12.66 -60.47 -35.36
C MET A 964 12.73 -61.52 -34.27
N ILE A 965 12.21 -61.19 -33.10
CA ILE A 965 12.22 -62.01 -31.88
C ILE A 965 11.04 -62.97 -31.95
N ARG A 966 11.23 -64.21 -31.49
CA ARG A 966 10.22 -65.27 -31.51
C ARG A 966 9.29 -65.10 -30.31
N MET A 967 7.98 -65.25 -30.51
CA MET A 967 7.04 -65.38 -29.39
C MET A 967 7.38 -66.62 -28.56
N LEU A 968 7.13 -66.59 -27.24
CA LEU A 968 7.28 -67.78 -26.38
C LEU A 968 6.40 -68.94 -26.88
N ASP A 969 5.12 -68.67 -27.16
CA ASP A 969 4.12 -69.70 -27.46
C ASP A 969 3.92 -69.99 -28.97
N SER A 970 4.79 -69.50 -29.86
CA SER A 970 4.54 -69.67 -31.31
C SER A 970 5.77 -69.76 -32.22
N ARG A 971 5.51 -70.03 -33.51
CA ARG A 971 6.50 -69.96 -34.59
C ARG A 971 6.59 -68.57 -35.23
N GLU A 972 5.73 -67.63 -34.85
CA GLU A 972 5.78 -66.25 -35.34
C GLU A 972 7.02 -65.53 -34.82
N ARG A 973 7.45 -64.52 -35.56
CA ARG A 973 8.51 -63.60 -35.18
C ARG A 973 8.04 -62.16 -35.33
N LYS A 974 8.24 -61.33 -34.31
CA LYS A 974 7.77 -59.93 -34.24
C LYS A 974 8.90 -58.99 -33.86
N THR A 975 8.67 -57.69 -34.01
CA THR A 975 9.57 -56.64 -33.52
C THR A 975 9.52 -56.54 -32.00
N GLY A 976 10.59 -56.04 -31.39
CA GLY A 976 10.73 -55.95 -29.94
C GLY A 976 11.99 -55.19 -29.52
N PHE A 977 12.43 -55.41 -28.29
CA PHE A 977 13.59 -54.75 -27.69
C PHE A 977 14.75 -55.73 -27.55
N PHE A 978 15.98 -55.26 -27.78
CA PHE A 978 17.22 -56.04 -27.66
C PHE A 978 18.05 -55.59 -26.45
N GLY A 979 18.89 -56.49 -25.94
CA GLY A 979 19.68 -56.29 -24.73
C GLY A 979 18.96 -56.67 -23.44
N ILE A 980 17.73 -57.16 -23.52
CA ILE A 980 16.82 -57.41 -22.39
C ILE A 980 15.83 -58.54 -22.70
N ARG A 981 15.47 -59.33 -21.67
CA ARG A 981 14.33 -60.26 -21.68
C ARG A 981 13.53 -60.14 -20.38
N LEU A 982 12.33 -60.70 -20.33
CA LEU A 982 11.62 -60.92 -19.06
C LEU A 982 12.33 -62.04 -18.25
N LYS A 983 12.17 -62.02 -16.93
CA LYS A 983 12.50 -63.15 -16.04
C LYS A 983 11.51 -64.31 -16.29
N THR A 984 11.96 -65.55 -16.06
CA THR A 984 11.05 -66.70 -16.05
C THR A 984 10.32 -66.82 -14.70
N PRO A 985 9.24 -67.61 -14.58
CA PRO A 985 8.58 -67.84 -13.30
C PRO A 985 9.55 -68.39 -12.24
N GLU A 986 10.42 -69.33 -12.61
CA GLU A 986 11.41 -69.93 -11.69
C GLU A 986 12.46 -68.91 -11.23
N GLU A 987 12.83 -67.94 -12.08
CA GLU A 987 13.75 -66.86 -11.70
C GLU A 987 13.11 -65.88 -10.71
N MET A 988 11.83 -65.57 -10.87
CA MET A 988 11.10 -64.70 -9.94
C MET A 988 10.81 -65.41 -8.61
N GLU A 989 10.47 -66.71 -8.63
CA GLU A 989 10.34 -67.50 -7.40
C GLU A 989 11.69 -67.65 -6.67
N ALA A 990 12.80 -67.84 -7.39
CA ALA A 990 14.12 -67.93 -6.79
C ALA A 990 14.56 -66.61 -6.12
N GLU A 991 14.31 -65.46 -6.76
CA GLU A 991 14.58 -64.14 -6.15
C GLU A 991 13.67 -63.85 -4.94
N PHE A 992 12.38 -64.23 -4.99
CA PHE A 992 11.46 -64.06 -3.86
C PHE A 992 11.92 -64.86 -2.64
N ASN A 993 12.20 -66.17 -2.82
CA ASN A 993 12.68 -67.03 -1.73
C ASN A 993 14.05 -66.56 -1.19
N ALA A 994 14.90 -65.96 -2.02
CA ALA A 994 16.19 -65.38 -1.61
C ALA A 994 16.08 -63.98 -0.95
N SER A 995 14.86 -63.52 -0.65
CA SER A 995 14.59 -62.24 0.03
C SER A 995 13.86 -62.38 1.39
N GLU A 996 13.53 -63.61 1.80
CA GLU A 996 12.99 -63.92 3.14
C GLU A 996 14.05 -64.45 4.14
N ASP A 997 15.29 -64.70 3.68
CA ASP A 997 16.49 -65.07 4.47
C ASP A 997 17.38 -63.83 4.79
#